data_AF-A0A7S4Q0R4-F1
#
_entry.id   AF-A0A7S4Q0R4-F1
#
_cell.length_a   1.000
_cell.length_b   1.000
_cell.length_c   1.000
_cell.angle_alpha   90.00
_cell.angle_beta   90.00
_cell.angle_gamma   90.00
#
_symmetry.space_group_name_H-M   'P 1'
#
loop_
_entity.id
_entity.type
_entity.pdbx_description
1 polymer ?
#
loop_
_entity_poly.entity_id
_entity_poly.type
_entity_poly.pdbx_seq_one_letter_code
_entity_poly.pdbx_strand_id
1 'polypeptide(L)'
;VAAILDAPSGCVQRNAPRHQRELGSPAASPLPAVRSTRSFFGSLPASPTSSTRLPSDGHESPSDRSEVSILGRLRTYFLENVDAGGTGRVSKLDFFNHIHSLAEEESGKLSSDLLELLQRVVGRRFAEIDLGLSCQDQCLGVDEWVHFMMLRASAPSHVAMKLVNRQLRKALPANPELLSRLHCAFEEADTEGTGLLHRDCWSKAFSAAGVCQPASVIDLNGDGLLDYYGFTCHVLGTESHTVELALYDLSQGAAKWVPAALLGGRKFEGIWHSGLRAFGKEYWFGGALFESVVNDTPFGSPTCVLQLGTTLRTREELLEFLRNEIYHDFNPKSYDVLRRNCNHFSNELSQFLLHGKQIPEEVLMQPEWAQTTSLVRVLHPALNRWLGGFGDEAACSPTASPCSPSTPSVMSRIDDMTQEWRNRLEVGDIVLHRARFVDRPWVVRIVDLARTRSHRTAEIVFFRPTGTRWEDVPSMLSLGGQWRWEVVRQPEVPLREFFPLLEEAEAGVQILKAGLTLHDDRFVGVFQRHPTASFRPVCPRGHRLQPLRSTPSWFCTAPPCSVCGYPVASRERYSCTRCNVAVCGACFDRGSGSAGGGVFADILTPELARELLADAGWLRYRARAYFFKADHNGTGLIDKPKAWRVNERLAAELRARPLSDSELVKEMRRLSPYNGQLPEPASAPEPSGDPGKAKEQRKVPLALDEESFEELFAIMLSAALEDLERDCLEKR
;
A
#
# COMPACT_ATOMS: atom_id res chain seq x y z
N VAL A 1 10.90 -37.61 2.57
CA VAL A 1 10.82 -36.86 3.85
C VAL A 1 9.76 -37.46 4.77
N ALA A 2 8.57 -37.83 4.29
CA ALA A 2 7.58 -38.60 5.06
C ALA A 2 7.95 -40.10 5.31
N ALA A 3 9.22 -40.50 5.17
CA ALA A 3 9.67 -41.90 5.35
C ALA A 3 10.83 -42.03 6.35
N ILE A 4 11.13 -40.99 7.12
CA ILE A 4 12.20 -40.99 8.14
C ILE A 4 11.62 -40.80 9.56
N LEU A 5 10.30 -40.67 9.72
CA LEU A 5 9.67 -40.21 10.97
C LEU A 5 8.81 -41.26 11.71
N ASP A 6 8.90 -42.55 11.40
CA ASP A 6 8.16 -43.58 12.15
C ASP A 6 9.09 -44.51 12.95
N ALA A 7 9.25 -44.22 14.25
CA ALA A 7 9.27 -45.22 15.34
C ALA A 7 9.18 -44.54 16.73
N PRO A 8 8.56 -45.18 17.75
CA PRO A 8 7.95 -44.50 18.88
C PRO A 8 8.73 -44.58 20.21
N SER A 9 8.51 -43.54 21.02
CA SER A 9 8.34 -43.53 22.50
C SER A 9 9.25 -44.40 23.38
N GLY A 10 10.14 -43.73 24.13
CA GLY A 10 10.82 -44.29 25.31
C GLY A 10 10.94 -43.25 26.43
N CYS A 11 10.12 -43.41 27.46
CA CYS A 11 10.07 -42.61 28.69
C CYS A 11 11.27 -42.92 29.60
N VAL A 12 12.06 -41.92 30.04
CA VAL A 12 12.86 -42.01 31.28
C VAL A 12 12.97 -40.63 31.96
N GLN A 13 12.85 -40.70 33.28
CA GLN A 13 12.67 -39.65 34.28
C GLN A 13 13.89 -38.73 34.53
N ARG A 14 13.56 -37.53 35.02
CA ARG A 14 14.21 -36.70 36.06
C ARG A 14 15.68 -37.03 36.42
N ASN A 15 16.53 -36.01 36.37
CA ASN A 15 17.29 -35.54 37.55
C ASN A 15 17.97 -34.18 37.31
N ALA A 16 17.78 -33.25 38.25
CA ALA A 16 18.66 -32.11 38.46
C ALA A 16 19.97 -32.59 39.09
N PRO A 17 21.08 -31.82 39.00
CA PRO A 17 21.40 -30.98 40.16
C PRO A 17 22.05 -29.62 39.85
N ARG A 18 21.96 -28.77 40.88
CA ARG A 18 22.69 -27.52 41.12
C ARG A 18 24.20 -27.68 40.96
N HIS A 19 24.87 -26.64 40.45
CA HIS A 19 26.09 -26.10 41.07
C HIS A 19 26.32 -24.64 40.66
N GLN A 20 26.34 -23.75 41.66
CA GLN A 20 26.95 -22.42 41.59
C GLN A 20 28.47 -22.55 41.45
N ARG A 21 29.07 -21.71 40.61
CA ARG A 21 30.42 -21.14 40.83
C ARG A 21 30.57 -19.85 40.05
N GLU A 22 30.83 -18.78 40.78
CA GLU A 22 31.32 -17.49 40.29
C GLU A 22 32.74 -17.64 39.72
N LEU A 23 33.06 -16.83 38.70
CA LEU A 23 34.24 -15.95 38.58
C LEU A 23 34.66 -15.76 37.11
N GLY A 24 34.85 -14.50 36.72
CA GLY A 24 35.88 -14.11 35.75
C GLY A 24 35.39 -13.52 34.42
N SER A 25 35.25 -12.20 34.37
CA SER A 25 35.40 -11.44 33.12
C SER A 25 36.81 -11.64 32.53
N PRO A 26 36.94 -11.63 31.20
CA PRO A 26 37.99 -10.80 30.62
C PRO A 26 37.52 -9.95 29.44
N ALA A 27 38.15 -8.78 29.34
CA ALA A 27 38.02 -7.79 28.28
C ALA A 27 38.38 -8.34 26.90
N ALA A 28 37.74 -7.82 25.85
CA ALA A 28 38.14 -7.98 24.46
C ALA A 28 38.22 -6.63 23.76
N SER A 29 39.43 -6.34 23.26
CA SER A 29 39.84 -5.16 22.50
C SER A 29 39.25 -5.12 21.08
N PRO A 30 39.26 -3.95 20.40
CA PRO A 30 38.61 -3.75 19.10
C PRO A 30 39.57 -3.88 17.91
N LEU A 31 39.10 -4.40 16.78
CA LEU A 31 39.73 -4.37 15.45
C LEU A 31 38.64 -4.49 14.35
N PRO A 32 38.87 -4.12 13.08
CA PRO A 32 39.22 -2.79 12.58
C PRO A 32 38.30 -2.34 11.42
N ALA A 33 38.29 -1.03 11.14
CA ALA A 33 37.55 -0.41 10.03
C ALA A 33 38.18 -0.74 8.65
N VAL A 34 37.34 -1.17 7.71
CA VAL A 34 37.71 -1.37 6.30
C VAL A 34 37.46 -0.08 5.51
N ARG A 35 38.51 0.33 4.79
CA ARG A 35 38.66 1.59 4.04
C ARG A 35 37.78 1.64 2.78
N SER A 36 37.08 2.77 2.63
CA SER A 36 36.52 3.25 1.37
C SER A 36 37.63 3.83 0.48
N THR A 37 37.68 3.38 -0.78
CA THR A 37 38.59 3.85 -1.83
C THR A 37 38.22 5.24 -2.32
N ARG A 38 39.15 6.20 -2.24
CA ARG A 38 39.10 7.50 -2.93
C ARG A 38 39.93 7.45 -4.21
N SER A 39 39.35 7.94 -5.29
CA SER A 39 39.98 8.20 -6.58
C SER A 39 40.77 9.50 -6.56
N PHE A 40 41.95 9.42 -7.17
CA PHE A 40 42.88 10.44 -7.66
C PHE A 40 42.29 11.79 -8.07
N PHE A 41 42.88 12.89 -7.59
CA PHE A 41 43.35 14.01 -8.43
C PHE A 41 44.55 14.68 -7.76
N GLY A 42 45.53 15.04 -8.60
CA GLY A 42 46.90 15.39 -8.23
C GLY A 42 47.13 16.82 -7.74
N SER A 43 48.32 16.97 -7.16
CA SER A 43 48.95 18.11 -6.50
C SER A 43 49.28 19.30 -7.42
N LEU A 44 49.33 20.51 -6.85
CA LEU A 44 50.41 21.54 -6.90
C LEU A 44 49.84 22.95 -6.54
N PRO A 45 50.65 23.96 -6.13
CA PRO A 45 51.48 24.05 -4.92
C PRO A 45 51.16 25.32 -4.08
N ALA A 46 51.84 25.45 -2.93
CA ALA A 46 51.64 26.49 -1.92
C ALA A 46 52.46 27.78 -2.11
N SER A 47 51.94 28.87 -1.48
CA SER A 47 52.63 30.06 -0.91
C SER A 47 52.78 31.31 -1.81
N PRO A 48 52.87 32.57 -1.26
CA PRO A 48 53.23 32.91 0.13
C PRO A 48 52.36 33.97 0.86
N THR A 49 52.62 33.99 2.17
CA THR A 49 52.32 34.98 3.20
C THR A 49 52.43 36.45 2.79
N SER A 50 51.47 37.27 3.21
CA SER A 50 51.71 38.68 3.55
C SER A 50 50.95 39.09 4.80
N SER A 51 51.72 39.69 5.71
CA SER A 51 51.31 40.28 6.98
C SER A 51 50.84 41.71 6.73
N THR A 52 49.62 42.05 7.17
CA THR A 52 49.26 43.45 7.40
C THR A 52 48.28 43.57 8.57
N ARG A 53 48.53 44.61 9.36
CA ARG A 53 48.08 44.87 10.74
C ARG A 53 46.56 45.11 10.87
N LEU A 54 46.08 44.75 12.06
CA LEU A 54 44.82 45.20 12.68
C LEU A 54 44.62 46.73 12.61
N PRO A 55 43.35 47.16 12.68
CA PRO A 55 42.93 48.13 13.70
C PRO A 55 41.98 47.48 14.70
N SER A 56 42.18 47.84 15.97
CA SER A 56 41.34 47.50 17.12
C SER A 56 40.09 48.37 17.17
N ASP A 57 39.15 47.90 18.00
CA ASP A 57 38.10 48.63 18.69
C ASP A 57 36.73 48.77 18.00
N GLY A 58 35.89 47.78 18.33
CA GLY A 58 34.44 47.82 18.33
C GLY A 58 33.95 46.79 19.34
N HIS A 59 34.06 47.11 20.62
CA HIS A 59 33.49 46.33 21.72
C HIS A 59 31.96 46.44 21.62
N GLU A 60 31.32 45.62 20.79
CA GLU A 60 29.89 45.35 20.90
C GLU A 60 29.69 44.41 22.09
N SER A 61 29.07 44.95 23.14
CA SER A 61 28.51 44.21 24.26
C SER A 61 27.54 43.11 23.76
N PRO A 62 27.59 41.88 24.31
CA PRO A 62 26.63 40.85 23.99
C PRO A 62 25.34 41.12 24.77
N SER A 63 24.55 42.06 24.30
CA SER A 63 23.18 42.26 24.77
C SER A 63 22.22 41.92 23.64
N ASP A 64 21.40 40.90 23.89
CA ASP A 64 20.07 40.74 23.30
C ASP A 64 19.96 40.09 21.91
N ARG A 65 20.58 38.91 21.73
CA ARG A 65 20.01 37.91 20.81
C ARG A 65 19.24 36.90 21.64
N SER A 66 17.98 37.22 21.95
CA SER A 66 16.95 36.20 22.11
C SER A 66 17.04 35.33 20.85
N GLU A 67 17.60 34.12 20.94
CA GLU A 67 17.62 33.20 19.80
C GLU A 67 16.15 32.97 19.39
N VAL A 68 15.79 33.52 18.23
CA VAL A 68 14.43 33.43 17.70
C VAL A 68 14.10 31.94 17.54
N SER A 69 13.00 31.52 18.16
CA SER A 69 12.53 30.13 18.10
C SER A 69 12.49 29.62 16.65
N ILE A 70 12.58 28.30 16.44
CA ILE A 70 12.50 27.74 15.09
C ILE A 70 11.16 28.06 14.40
N LEU A 71 10.05 28.08 15.16
CA LEU A 71 8.74 28.51 14.67
C LEU A 71 8.77 29.99 14.28
N GLY A 72 9.36 30.86 15.10
CA GLY A 72 9.53 32.28 14.82
C GLY A 72 10.31 32.54 13.53
N ARG A 73 11.43 31.83 13.34
CA ARG A 73 12.22 31.91 12.10
C ARG A 73 11.44 31.46 10.87
N LEU A 74 10.62 30.41 10.98
CA LEU A 74 9.74 29.96 9.90
C LEU A 74 8.65 30.99 9.57
N ARG A 75 8.08 31.67 10.59
CA ARG A 75 7.12 32.77 10.38
C ARG A 75 7.75 33.94 9.64
N THR A 76 8.93 34.39 10.09
CA THR A 76 9.70 35.45 9.42
C THR A 76 10.01 35.07 7.98
N TYR A 77 10.48 33.83 7.75
CA TYR A 77 10.78 33.35 6.41
C TYR A 77 9.55 33.41 5.49
N PHE A 78 8.38 32.95 5.96
CA PHE A 78 7.15 33.01 5.17
C PHE A 78 6.78 34.44 4.79
N LEU A 79 6.79 35.35 5.77
CA LEU A 79 6.42 36.76 5.57
C LEU A 79 7.39 37.49 4.63
N GLU A 80 8.68 37.17 4.68
CA GLU A 80 9.71 37.85 3.88
C GLU A 80 9.87 37.25 2.47
N ASN A 81 9.65 35.95 2.31
CA ASN A 81 10.04 35.24 1.09
C ASN A 81 8.86 34.62 0.33
N VAL A 82 7.76 34.27 0.99
CA VAL A 82 6.63 33.55 0.38
C VAL A 82 5.42 34.48 0.19
N ASP A 83 5.14 35.34 1.18
CA ASP A 83 4.06 36.31 1.16
C ASP A 83 4.49 37.63 0.55
N ALA A 84 4.59 37.66 -0.78
CA ALA A 84 4.93 38.87 -1.53
C ALA A 84 3.94 40.05 -1.28
N GLY A 85 2.72 39.76 -0.81
CA GLY A 85 1.70 40.76 -0.51
C GLY A 85 1.77 41.35 0.90
N GLY A 86 2.55 40.76 1.81
CA GLY A 86 2.65 41.17 3.21
C GLY A 86 1.33 41.07 3.99
N THR A 87 0.42 40.20 3.55
CA THR A 87 -0.93 40.07 4.13
C THR A 87 -1.03 39.02 5.24
N GLY A 88 0.03 38.23 5.43
CA GLY A 88 0.05 37.01 6.24
C GLY A 88 -0.69 35.84 5.58
N ARG A 89 -1.12 35.99 4.33
CA ARG A 89 -1.90 34.99 3.59
C ARG A 89 -1.43 34.90 2.14
N VAL A 90 -1.42 33.70 1.58
CA VAL A 90 -1.00 33.47 0.19
C VAL A 90 -2.05 32.67 -0.56
N SER A 91 -2.57 33.23 -1.66
CA SER A 91 -3.52 32.54 -2.54
C SER A 91 -2.82 31.42 -3.32
N LYS A 92 -3.59 30.47 -3.84
CA LYS A 92 -3.03 29.41 -4.70
C LYS A 92 -2.30 29.95 -5.93
N LEU A 93 -2.78 31.07 -6.49
CA LEU A 93 -2.17 31.73 -7.64
C LEU A 93 -0.85 32.39 -7.26
N ASP A 94 -0.82 33.13 -6.15
CA ASP A 94 0.41 33.80 -5.68
C ASP A 94 1.47 32.79 -5.30
N PHE A 95 1.07 31.69 -4.64
CA PHE A 95 1.96 30.58 -4.34
C PHE A 95 2.54 29.94 -5.61
N PHE A 96 1.71 29.76 -6.64
CA PHE A 96 2.20 29.28 -7.94
C PHE A 96 3.17 30.26 -8.60
N ASN A 97 2.85 31.55 -8.65
CA ASN A 97 3.70 32.56 -9.25
C ASN A 97 5.07 32.64 -8.56
N HIS A 98 5.09 32.55 -7.23
CA HIS A 98 6.32 32.53 -6.45
C HIS A 98 7.19 31.31 -6.79
N ILE A 99 6.62 30.09 -6.72
CA ILE A 99 7.35 28.86 -7.04
C ILE A 99 7.78 28.82 -8.52
N HIS A 100 6.97 29.40 -9.41
CA HIS A 100 7.28 29.54 -10.82
C HIS A 100 8.53 30.41 -11.06
N SER A 101 8.63 31.57 -10.41
CA SER A 101 9.84 32.42 -10.47
C SER A 101 11.09 31.65 -10.05
N LEU A 102 11.01 30.95 -8.91
CA LEU A 102 12.12 30.15 -8.39
C LEU A 102 12.53 29.01 -9.32
N ALA A 103 11.56 28.36 -9.97
CA ALA A 103 11.84 27.31 -10.94
C ALA A 103 12.50 27.85 -12.21
N GLU A 104 12.09 29.03 -12.71
CA GLU A 104 12.71 29.68 -13.87
C GLU A 104 14.10 30.25 -13.59
N GLU A 105 14.35 30.74 -12.37
CA GLU A 105 15.67 31.21 -11.94
C GLU A 105 16.71 30.08 -11.99
N GLU A 106 16.33 28.86 -11.61
CA GLU A 106 17.23 27.69 -11.59
C GLU A 106 17.31 26.96 -12.93
N SER A 107 16.16 26.72 -13.58
CA SER A 107 16.07 25.86 -14.77
C SER A 107 15.98 26.64 -16.10
N GLY A 108 15.96 27.97 -16.03
CA GLY A 108 15.62 28.83 -17.16
C GLY A 108 14.14 28.77 -17.52
N LYS A 109 13.77 29.44 -18.61
CA LYS A 109 12.37 29.53 -19.05
C LYS A 109 11.74 28.15 -19.24
N LEU A 110 10.63 27.90 -18.56
CA LEU A 110 9.96 26.61 -18.61
C LEU A 110 9.16 26.44 -19.92
N SER A 111 9.15 25.22 -20.45
CA SER A 111 8.28 24.84 -21.57
C SER A 111 6.82 24.73 -21.13
N SER A 112 5.87 24.76 -22.07
CA SER A 112 4.44 24.58 -21.78
C SER A 112 4.15 23.31 -20.99
N ASP A 113 4.82 22.20 -21.32
CA ASP A 113 4.63 20.92 -20.65
C ASP A 113 5.17 20.93 -19.21
N LEU A 114 6.27 21.64 -18.96
CA LEU A 114 6.85 21.81 -17.63
C LEU A 114 6.02 22.79 -16.78
N LEU A 115 5.42 23.81 -17.39
CA LEU A 115 4.51 24.74 -16.72
C LEU A 115 3.25 24.03 -16.22
N GLU A 116 2.62 23.21 -17.08
CA GLU A 116 1.46 22.40 -16.68
C GLU A 116 1.85 21.42 -15.55
N LEU A 117 3.02 20.77 -15.66
CA LEU A 117 3.51 19.88 -14.60
C LEU A 117 3.71 20.64 -13.29
N LEU A 118 4.35 21.81 -13.33
CA LEU A 118 4.59 22.66 -12.16
C LEU A 118 3.27 23.08 -11.52
N GLN A 119 2.26 23.44 -12.31
CA GLN A 119 0.93 23.80 -11.81
C GLN A 119 0.30 22.65 -11.02
N ARG A 120 0.46 21.40 -11.49
CA ARG A 120 0.00 20.20 -10.75
C ARG A 120 0.83 19.95 -9.49
N VAL A 121 2.15 20.15 -9.53
CA VAL A 121 3.03 20.04 -8.34
C VAL A 121 2.59 21.04 -7.27
N VAL A 122 2.48 22.32 -7.63
CA VAL A 122 2.12 23.40 -6.71
C VAL A 122 0.71 23.20 -6.17
N GLY A 123 -0.26 22.88 -7.05
CA GLY A 123 -1.64 22.67 -6.62
C GLY A 123 -1.77 21.55 -5.58
N ARG A 124 -1.01 20.46 -5.74
CA ARG A 124 -0.97 19.38 -4.75
C ARG A 124 -0.29 19.82 -3.46
N ARG A 125 0.85 20.54 -3.55
CA ARG A 125 1.55 21.04 -2.35
C ARG A 125 0.70 22.01 -1.55
N PHE A 126 -0.02 22.90 -2.23
CA PHE A 126 -0.98 23.80 -1.61
C PHE A 126 -2.03 23.03 -0.78
N ALA A 127 -2.67 22.01 -1.38
CA ALA A 127 -3.65 21.17 -0.69
C ALA A 127 -3.07 20.30 0.45
N GLU A 128 -1.75 20.02 0.43
CA GLU A 128 -1.08 19.33 1.54
C GLU A 128 -0.85 20.26 2.74
N ILE A 129 -0.64 21.57 2.50
CA ILE A 129 -0.44 22.61 3.53
C ILE A 129 -1.79 23.06 4.11
N ASP A 130 -2.79 23.23 3.25
CA ASP A 130 -4.12 23.72 3.61
C ASP A 130 -4.81 22.82 4.65
N LEU A 131 -5.12 23.37 5.83
CA LEU A 131 -5.85 22.70 6.90
C LEU A 131 -7.31 23.17 6.97
N GLY A 132 -7.74 24.03 6.04
CA GLY A 132 -9.10 24.56 5.96
C GLY A 132 -9.37 25.67 6.97
N LEU A 133 -8.34 26.31 7.53
CA LEU A 133 -8.52 27.41 8.49
C LEU A 133 -9.07 28.68 7.82
N SER A 134 -8.71 28.90 6.56
CA SER A 134 -9.17 30.03 5.75
C SER A 134 -10.39 29.64 4.91
N CYS A 135 -11.51 29.34 5.57
CA CYS A 135 -12.71 28.76 4.93
C CYS A 135 -13.38 29.62 3.84
N GLN A 136 -13.02 30.90 3.70
CA GLN A 136 -13.65 31.83 2.75
C GLN A 136 -12.78 32.19 1.52
N ASP A 137 -11.45 32.09 1.62
CA ASP A 137 -10.54 32.67 0.60
C ASP A 137 -9.64 31.66 -0.14
N GLN A 138 -9.64 30.37 0.24
CA GLN A 138 -8.69 29.36 -0.30
C GLN A 138 -7.23 29.86 -0.28
N CYS A 139 -6.81 30.42 0.86
CA CYS A 139 -5.48 30.98 1.08
C CYS A 139 -4.77 30.23 2.20
N LEU A 140 -3.45 30.07 2.07
CA LEU A 140 -2.60 29.53 3.13
C LEU A 140 -2.26 30.63 4.12
N GLY A 141 -2.48 30.37 5.41
CA GLY A 141 -2.00 31.22 6.49
C GLY A 141 -0.58 30.86 6.94
N VAL A 142 0.05 31.80 7.67
CA VAL A 142 1.36 31.60 8.31
C VAL A 142 1.39 30.35 9.19
N ASP A 143 0.34 30.10 9.98
CA ASP A 143 0.30 28.95 10.89
C ASP A 143 0.23 27.61 10.13
N GLU A 144 -0.56 27.51 9.07
CA GLU A 144 -0.63 26.29 8.25
C GLU A 144 0.73 25.99 7.60
N TRP A 145 1.42 27.04 7.16
CA TRP A 145 2.78 26.93 6.64
C TRP A 145 3.77 26.43 7.68
N VAL A 146 3.84 27.08 8.85
CA VAL A 146 4.76 26.70 9.94
C VAL A 146 4.51 25.27 10.37
N HIS A 147 3.23 24.89 10.54
CA HIS A 147 2.84 23.54 10.88
C HIS A 147 3.34 22.52 9.85
N PHE A 148 3.11 22.78 8.56
CA PHE A 148 3.57 21.93 7.47
C PHE A 148 5.09 21.80 7.47
N MET A 149 5.83 22.89 7.67
CA MET A 149 7.29 22.86 7.68
C MET A 149 7.84 22.10 8.89
N MET A 150 7.26 22.29 10.08
CA MET A 150 7.64 21.57 11.28
C MET A 150 7.35 20.07 11.15
N LEU A 151 6.14 19.69 10.73
CA LEU A 151 5.83 18.29 10.48
C LEU A 151 6.70 17.70 9.38
N ARG A 152 7.05 18.45 8.34
CA ARG A 152 7.94 17.93 7.31
C ARG A 152 9.34 17.59 7.85
N ALA A 153 9.81 18.35 8.84
CA ALA A 153 11.10 18.14 9.48
C ALA A 153 11.10 16.97 10.46
N SER A 154 10.06 16.90 11.30
CA SER A 154 10.01 15.94 12.41
C SER A 154 9.25 14.66 12.07
N ALA A 155 8.30 14.71 11.13
CA ALA A 155 7.46 13.55 10.86
C ALA A 155 8.29 12.45 10.17
N PRO A 156 8.23 11.22 10.70
CA PRO A 156 9.08 10.14 10.23
C PRO A 156 8.77 9.62 8.82
N SER A 157 7.61 9.98 8.27
CA SER A 157 7.27 9.73 6.87
C SER A 157 6.14 10.66 6.41
N HIS A 158 5.97 10.79 5.10
CA HIS A 158 4.87 11.59 4.54
C HIS A 158 3.49 11.04 4.96
N VAL A 159 3.38 9.73 5.21
CA VAL A 159 2.17 9.10 5.73
C VAL A 159 1.89 9.56 7.16
N ALA A 160 2.93 9.66 8.00
CA ALA A 160 2.82 10.15 9.38
C ALA A 160 2.25 11.57 9.43
N MET A 161 2.86 12.47 8.65
CA MET A 161 2.41 13.86 8.50
C MET A 161 0.95 13.93 8.03
N LYS A 162 0.60 13.14 7.01
CA LYS A 162 -0.78 13.09 6.48
C LYS A 162 -1.81 12.68 7.54
N LEU A 163 -1.49 11.69 8.37
CA LEU A 163 -2.40 11.20 9.41
C LEU A 163 -2.62 12.23 10.51
N VAL A 164 -1.55 12.93 10.93
CA VAL A 164 -1.64 14.07 11.85
C VAL A 164 -2.53 15.17 11.26
N ASN A 165 -2.30 15.57 10.00
CA ASN A 165 -3.15 16.59 9.35
C ASN A 165 -4.61 16.15 9.26
N ARG A 166 -4.88 14.86 8.99
CA ARG A 166 -6.24 14.31 8.96
C ARG A 166 -6.93 14.40 10.32
N GLN A 167 -6.21 14.09 11.41
CA GLN A 167 -6.76 14.24 12.76
C GLN A 167 -6.98 15.71 13.10
N LEU A 168 -6.03 16.58 12.76
CA LEU A 168 -6.11 18.01 13.01
C LEU A 168 -7.30 18.63 12.26
N ARG A 169 -7.47 18.36 10.96
CA ARG A 169 -8.64 18.83 10.17
C ARG A 169 -9.98 18.37 10.74
N LYS A 170 -10.04 17.19 11.38
CA LYS A 170 -11.25 16.74 12.08
C LYS A 170 -11.50 17.51 13.37
N ALA A 171 -10.44 17.93 14.07
CA ALA A 171 -10.51 18.63 15.34
C ALA A 171 -10.74 20.15 15.20
N LEU A 172 -10.19 20.77 14.16
CA LEU A 172 -10.24 22.23 13.95
C LEU A 172 -11.66 22.81 13.88
N PRO A 173 -12.67 22.17 13.25
CA PRO A 173 -14.04 22.69 13.25
C PRO A 173 -14.64 22.84 14.66
N ALA A 174 -14.27 21.96 15.59
CA ALA A 174 -14.71 22.04 16.98
C ALA A 174 -13.80 22.93 17.83
N ASN A 175 -12.57 23.19 17.38
CA ASN A 175 -11.56 23.92 18.13
C ASN A 175 -10.63 24.74 17.20
N PRO A 176 -11.09 25.89 16.68
CA PRO A 176 -10.36 26.64 15.65
C PRO A 176 -8.98 27.15 16.10
N GLU A 177 -8.81 27.42 17.39
CA GLU A 177 -7.56 27.90 17.98
C GLU A 177 -6.56 26.77 18.30
N LEU A 178 -6.92 25.51 18.03
CA LEU A 178 -6.07 24.36 18.39
C LEU A 178 -4.67 24.47 17.80
N LEU A 179 -4.54 24.90 16.54
CA LEU A 179 -3.24 25.02 15.89
C LEU A 179 -2.38 26.14 16.50
N SER A 180 -2.97 27.31 16.78
CA SER A 180 -2.20 28.40 17.40
C SER A 180 -1.79 28.04 18.83
N ARG A 181 -2.65 27.39 19.61
CA ARG A 181 -2.29 26.90 20.95
C ARG A 181 -1.19 25.85 20.91
N LEU A 182 -1.22 24.93 19.93
CA LEU A 182 -0.13 23.97 19.69
C LEU A 182 1.19 24.72 19.45
N HIS A 183 1.19 25.73 18.59
CA HIS A 183 2.38 26.54 18.31
C HIS A 183 2.88 27.28 19.55
N CYS A 184 2.02 28.00 20.27
CA CYS A 184 2.41 28.72 21.47
C CYS A 184 2.97 27.78 22.54
N ALA A 185 2.29 26.65 22.81
CA ALA A 185 2.71 25.69 23.81
C ALA A 185 4.06 25.04 23.48
N PHE A 186 4.30 24.72 22.20
CA PHE A 186 5.56 24.17 21.74
C PHE A 186 6.68 25.21 21.81
N GLU A 187 6.44 26.42 21.30
CA GLU A 187 7.40 27.52 21.26
C GLU A 187 7.81 28.00 22.64
N GLU A 188 6.89 28.06 23.61
CA GLU A 188 7.20 28.38 25.01
C GLU A 188 8.02 27.28 25.71
N ALA A 189 7.93 26.04 25.24
CA ALA A 189 8.66 24.90 25.80
C ALA A 189 10.01 24.65 25.13
N ASP A 190 10.20 25.08 23.87
CA ASP A 190 11.45 25.01 23.10
C ASP A 190 12.40 26.15 23.49
N THR A 191 12.91 26.11 24.72
CA THR A 191 13.75 27.18 25.26
C THR A 191 15.08 27.36 24.54
N GLU A 192 15.53 26.33 23.80
CA GLU A 192 16.78 26.35 23.02
C GLU A 192 16.54 26.68 21.54
N GLY A 193 15.29 26.82 21.10
CA GLY A 193 14.95 27.12 19.70
C GLY A 193 15.39 26.04 18.71
N THR A 194 15.59 24.81 19.17
CA THR A 194 16.10 23.67 18.38
C THR A 194 15.01 22.92 17.65
N GLY A 195 13.74 23.13 18.04
CA GLY A 195 12.61 22.33 17.58
C GLY A 195 12.46 21.00 18.31
N LEU A 196 13.09 20.85 19.49
CA LEU A 196 13.05 19.66 20.33
C LEU A 196 12.76 20.05 21.77
N LEU A 197 11.86 19.32 22.44
CA LEU A 197 11.48 19.57 23.82
C LEU A 197 12.15 18.58 24.77
N HIS A 198 12.86 19.09 25.78
CA HIS A 198 13.39 18.27 26.86
C HIS A 198 12.29 17.78 27.81
N ARG A 199 12.53 16.61 28.42
CA ARG A 199 11.57 15.88 29.27
C ARG A 199 11.04 16.69 30.46
N ASP A 200 11.84 17.58 31.02
CA ASP A 200 11.47 18.48 32.11
C ASP A 200 10.38 19.50 31.69
N CYS A 201 10.33 19.88 30.42
CA CYS A 201 9.35 20.83 29.89
C CYS A 201 8.05 20.19 29.41
N TRP A 202 7.99 18.87 29.20
CA TRP A 202 6.83 18.18 28.59
C TRP A 202 5.52 18.44 29.34
N SER A 203 5.53 18.35 30.68
CA SER A 203 4.32 18.56 31.48
C SER A 203 3.72 19.95 31.26
N LYS A 204 4.58 20.97 31.21
CA LYS A 204 4.17 22.35 31.02
C LYS A 204 3.66 22.54 29.58
N ALA A 205 4.35 21.98 28.60
CA ALA A 205 3.96 22.04 27.19
C ALA A 205 2.58 21.43 26.94
N PHE A 206 2.30 20.22 27.43
CA PHE A 206 0.99 19.58 27.25
C PHE A 206 -0.12 20.34 27.97
N SER A 207 0.14 20.83 29.18
CA SER A 207 -0.81 21.65 29.91
C SER A 207 -1.13 22.95 29.18
N ALA A 208 -0.12 23.61 28.59
CA ALA A 208 -0.31 24.83 27.80
C ALA A 208 -1.10 24.55 26.51
N ALA A 209 -0.95 23.37 25.92
CA ALA A 209 -1.74 22.91 24.77
C ALA A 209 -3.19 22.52 25.13
N GLY A 210 -3.55 22.51 26.42
CA GLY A 210 -4.90 22.19 26.91
C GLY A 210 -5.17 20.70 27.10
N VAL A 211 -4.12 19.87 27.27
CA VAL A 211 -4.24 18.43 27.44
C VAL A 211 -3.64 18.01 28.78
N CYS A 212 -4.37 17.22 29.56
CA CYS A 212 -3.81 16.59 30.76
C CYS A 212 -2.67 15.66 30.34
N GLN A 213 -1.57 15.62 31.10
CA GLN A 213 -0.39 14.81 30.74
C GLN A 213 -0.80 13.42 30.23
N PRO A 214 -0.38 13.01 29.02
CA PRO A 214 -0.64 11.67 28.51
C PRO A 214 -0.11 10.64 29.51
N ALA A 215 -0.86 9.54 29.73
CA ALA A 215 -0.48 8.50 30.67
C ALA A 215 0.93 7.91 30.41
N SER A 216 1.38 7.95 29.15
CA SER A 216 2.75 7.68 28.75
C SER A 216 3.13 8.53 27.54
N VAL A 217 3.93 9.59 27.75
CA VAL A 217 4.59 10.29 26.65
C VAL A 217 5.74 9.40 26.19
N ILE A 218 5.63 8.87 24.98
CA ILE A 218 6.64 7.95 24.46
C ILE A 218 7.66 8.72 23.66
N ASP A 219 8.86 8.76 24.24
CA ASP A 219 10.12 8.99 23.56
C ASP A 219 10.35 7.85 22.55
N LEU A 220 10.02 8.11 21.28
CA LEU A 220 10.01 7.09 20.24
C LEU A 220 11.40 6.54 19.91
N ASN A 221 12.44 7.35 20.09
CA ASN A 221 13.83 7.04 19.78
C ASN A 221 14.70 6.85 21.04
N GLY A 222 14.19 7.17 22.23
CA GLY A 222 14.84 6.93 23.51
C GLY A 222 15.91 7.97 23.87
N ASP A 223 15.90 9.15 23.24
CA ASP A 223 16.92 10.19 23.42
C ASP A 223 16.56 11.25 24.49
N GLY A 224 15.37 11.15 25.07
CA GLY A 224 14.83 12.08 26.06
C GLY A 224 14.28 13.37 25.46
N LEU A 225 14.13 13.45 24.15
CA LEU A 225 13.66 14.62 23.40
C LEU A 225 12.31 14.32 22.73
N LEU A 226 11.47 15.35 22.66
CA LEU A 226 10.18 15.27 21.99
C LEU A 226 10.15 16.28 20.85
N ASP A 227 10.07 15.78 19.62
CA ASP A 227 9.92 16.60 18.42
C ASP A 227 8.48 17.12 18.24
N TYR A 228 8.30 18.02 17.27
CA TYR A 228 7.00 18.64 16.98
C TYR A 228 5.94 17.62 16.55
N TYR A 229 6.32 16.58 15.78
CA TYR A 229 5.42 15.51 15.37
C TYR A 229 4.90 14.72 16.58
N GLY A 230 5.79 14.25 17.44
CA GLY A 230 5.48 13.52 18.66
C GLY A 230 4.61 14.36 19.59
N PHE A 231 4.98 15.62 19.83
CA PHE A 231 4.18 16.56 20.63
C PHE A 231 2.75 16.68 20.09
N THR A 232 2.61 16.94 18.78
CA THR A 232 1.30 17.12 18.14
C THR A 232 0.44 15.86 18.23
N CYS A 233 1.02 14.67 18.00
CA CYS A 233 0.29 13.40 18.11
C CYS A 233 -0.29 13.20 19.52
N HIS A 234 0.49 13.48 20.56
CA HIS A 234 0.05 13.33 21.96
C HIS A 234 -1.03 14.37 22.32
N VAL A 235 -0.92 15.62 21.85
CA VAL A 235 -1.97 16.63 22.04
C VAL A 235 -3.29 16.22 21.35
N LEU A 236 -3.19 15.56 20.19
CA LEU A 236 -4.36 15.01 19.49
C LEU A 236 -4.90 13.71 20.11
N GLY A 237 -4.32 13.24 21.21
CA GLY A 237 -4.77 12.05 21.95
C GLY A 237 -4.38 10.72 21.31
N THR A 238 -3.30 10.70 20.51
CA THR A 238 -2.82 9.47 19.88
C THR A 238 -2.15 8.57 20.91
N GLU A 239 -2.66 7.35 21.06
CA GLU A 239 -2.07 6.32 21.91
C GLU A 239 -0.91 5.60 21.20
N SER A 240 0.05 5.13 22.00
CA SER A 240 1.23 4.42 21.53
C SER A 240 1.10 2.91 21.70
N HIS A 241 1.64 2.15 20.76
CA HIS A 241 1.59 0.68 20.79
C HIS A 241 2.95 0.05 20.52
N THR A 242 3.31 -0.96 21.31
CA THR A 242 4.53 -1.75 21.09
C THR A 242 4.42 -2.58 19.81
N VAL A 243 5.52 -2.64 19.07
CA VAL A 243 5.67 -3.43 17.85
C VAL A 243 6.77 -4.46 18.07
N GLU A 244 6.46 -5.73 17.84
CA GLU A 244 7.38 -6.84 18.04
C GLU A 244 7.47 -7.71 16.79
N LEU A 245 8.60 -8.39 16.61
CA LEU A 245 8.82 -9.39 15.59
C LEU A 245 8.86 -10.77 16.24
N ALA A 246 7.86 -11.59 15.95
CA ALA A 246 7.85 -13.00 16.32
C ALA A 246 8.61 -13.80 15.27
N LEU A 247 9.62 -14.55 15.70
CA LEU A 247 10.46 -15.40 14.86
C LEU A 247 10.21 -16.87 15.17
N TYR A 248 9.97 -17.65 14.13
CA TYR A 248 9.73 -19.09 14.18
C TYR A 248 10.81 -19.79 13.36
N ASP A 249 11.59 -20.66 13.99
CA ASP A 249 12.57 -21.49 13.29
C ASP A 249 11.88 -22.71 12.65
N LEU A 250 11.65 -22.62 11.34
CA LEU A 250 11.05 -23.68 10.53
C LEU A 250 11.90 -24.95 10.48
N SER A 251 13.19 -24.87 10.82
CA SER A 251 14.09 -26.03 10.89
C SER A 251 14.04 -26.76 12.23
N GLN A 252 13.36 -26.20 13.23
CA GLN A 252 13.33 -26.72 14.60
C GLN A 252 14.74 -26.97 15.18
N GLY A 253 15.67 -26.05 14.95
CA GLY A 253 17.06 -26.10 15.40
C GLY A 253 18.02 -26.84 14.46
N ALA A 254 17.52 -27.45 13.37
CA ALA A 254 18.36 -28.18 12.43
C ALA A 254 19.25 -27.27 11.56
N ALA A 255 18.85 -26.02 11.31
CA ALA A 255 19.58 -25.08 10.47
C ALA A 255 21.02 -24.83 10.95
N LYS A 256 21.23 -24.84 12.27
CA LYS A 256 22.54 -24.62 12.91
C LYS A 256 23.59 -25.67 12.54
N TRP A 257 23.14 -26.84 12.09
CA TRP A 257 23.97 -27.97 11.71
C TRP A 257 24.24 -28.04 10.21
N VAL A 258 23.61 -27.18 9.40
CA VAL A 258 23.87 -27.11 7.96
C VAL A 258 25.28 -26.55 7.73
N PRO A 259 26.17 -27.29 7.05
CA PRO A 259 27.52 -26.82 6.77
C PRO A 259 27.53 -25.49 6.03
N ALA A 260 28.34 -24.52 6.49
CA ALA A 260 28.43 -23.19 5.88
C ALA A 260 28.84 -23.22 4.40
N ALA A 261 29.61 -24.23 3.98
CA ALA A 261 29.99 -24.44 2.58
C ALA A 261 28.78 -24.67 1.64
N LEU A 262 27.66 -25.20 2.18
CA LEU A 262 26.43 -25.40 1.43
C LEU A 262 25.55 -24.14 1.37
N LEU A 263 25.87 -23.09 2.13
CA LEU A 263 25.11 -21.85 2.27
C LEU A 263 25.95 -20.62 1.87
N GLY A 264 26.84 -20.77 0.89
CA GLY A 264 27.68 -19.68 0.39
C GLY A 264 28.67 -19.12 1.42
N GLY A 265 29.07 -19.91 2.42
CA GLY A 265 30.02 -19.54 3.47
C GLY A 265 29.40 -18.94 4.73
N ARG A 266 28.06 -18.86 4.83
CA ARG A 266 27.36 -18.33 6.01
C ARG A 266 26.76 -19.46 6.86
N LYS A 267 26.62 -19.24 8.17
CA LYS A 267 25.92 -20.13 9.09
C LYS A 267 24.59 -19.48 9.47
N PHE A 268 23.48 -20.21 9.36
CA PHE A 268 22.18 -19.72 9.81
C PHE A 268 21.86 -20.24 11.21
N GLU A 269 21.42 -19.35 12.10
CA GLU A 269 20.94 -19.75 13.43
C GLU A 269 19.53 -20.40 13.36
N GLY A 270 18.77 -20.14 12.29
CA GLY A 270 17.44 -20.71 12.07
C GLY A 270 16.98 -20.48 10.64
N ILE A 271 15.97 -21.22 10.18
CA ILE A 271 15.21 -20.86 8.97
C ILE A 271 14.01 -20.06 9.45
N TRP A 272 14.07 -18.74 9.29
CA TRP A 272 13.15 -17.82 9.95
C TRP A 272 11.88 -17.61 9.12
N HIS A 273 10.75 -17.99 9.72
CA HIS A 273 9.46 -17.39 9.43
C HIS A 273 9.21 -16.27 10.43
N SER A 274 8.59 -15.17 9.99
CA SER A 274 8.30 -14.03 10.87
C SER A 274 6.85 -13.59 10.80
N GLY A 275 6.33 -13.18 11.95
CA GLY A 275 5.07 -12.45 12.11
C GLY A 275 5.31 -11.17 12.88
N LEU A 276 4.60 -10.10 12.53
CA LEU A 276 4.71 -8.81 13.21
C LEU A 276 3.56 -8.62 14.18
N ARG A 277 3.87 -8.38 15.46
CA ARG A 277 2.89 -8.20 16.53
C ARG A 277 2.69 -6.72 16.83
N ALA A 278 1.44 -6.28 16.79
CA ALA A 278 1.00 -4.95 17.16
C ALA A 278 -0.49 -4.99 17.52
N PHE A 279 -0.96 -4.07 18.35
CA PHE A 279 -2.39 -3.95 18.69
C PHE A 279 -3.02 -5.25 19.25
N GLY A 280 -2.24 -6.05 19.97
CA GLY A 280 -2.67 -7.35 20.51
C GLY A 280 -2.91 -8.44 19.47
N LYS A 281 -2.46 -8.25 18.22
CA LYS A 281 -2.59 -9.18 17.10
C LYS A 281 -1.23 -9.51 16.49
N GLU A 282 -1.17 -10.60 15.75
CA GLU A 282 -0.01 -11.00 14.94
C GLU A 282 -0.37 -11.03 13.45
N TYR A 283 0.42 -10.32 12.65
CA TYR A 283 0.23 -10.17 11.20
C TYR A 283 1.34 -10.91 10.44
N TRP A 284 0.97 -11.76 9.48
CA TRP A 284 1.94 -12.58 8.73
C TRP A 284 1.45 -12.92 7.30
N PHE A 285 2.36 -13.39 6.43
CA PHE A 285 2.07 -13.62 4.99
C PHE A 285 2.38 -15.06 4.50
N GLY A 286 1.37 -15.91 4.45
CA GLY A 286 1.49 -17.33 4.03
C GLY A 286 0.87 -17.65 2.68
N GLY A 287 0.99 -16.76 1.70
CA GLY A 287 0.21 -16.81 0.46
C GLY A 287 -1.13 -16.07 0.55
N ALA A 288 -1.48 -15.59 1.75
CA ALA A 288 -2.50 -14.59 2.01
C ALA A 288 -2.02 -13.71 3.17
N LEU A 289 -2.62 -12.52 3.32
CA LEU A 289 -2.39 -11.71 4.52
C LEU A 289 -3.24 -12.26 5.66
N PHE A 290 -2.62 -12.60 6.78
CA PHE A 290 -3.29 -13.16 7.95
C PHE A 290 -3.21 -12.20 9.14
N GLU A 291 -4.28 -12.17 9.93
CA GLU A 291 -4.32 -11.60 11.29
C GLU A 291 -4.68 -12.73 12.25
N SER A 292 -3.82 -12.98 13.22
CA SER A 292 -3.97 -14.03 14.24
C SER A 292 -3.99 -13.44 15.64
N VAL A 293 -4.55 -14.19 16.60
CA VAL A 293 -4.27 -13.92 18.02
C VAL A 293 -2.81 -14.27 18.28
N VAL A 294 -2.16 -13.49 19.13
CA VAL A 294 -0.75 -13.72 19.50
C VAL A 294 -0.58 -15.13 20.07
N ASN A 295 0.44 -15.85 19.60
CA ASN A 295 0.72 -17.27 19.92
C ASN A 295 -0.32 -18.29 19.41
N ASP A 296 -1.28 -17.87 18.59
CA ASP A 296 -2.26 -18.74 17.93
C ASP A 296 -2.03 -18.70 16.41
N THR A 297 -0.85 -19.17 15.99
CA THR A 297 -0.44 -19.28 14.58
C THR A 297 -0.19 -20.75 14.24
N PRO A 298 -0.25 -21.14 12.95
CA PRO A 298 0.07 -22.51 12.52
C PRO A 298 1.50 -22.96 12.87
N PHE A 299 2.37 -22.00 13.22
CA PHE A 299 3.77 -22.23 13.58
C PHE A 299 3.97 -22.49 15.09
N GLY A 300 2.91 -22.45 15.88
CA GLY A 300 2.95 -22.68 17.33
C GLY A 300 3.49 -21.46 18.09
N SER A 301 4.35 -21.71 19.09
CA SER A 301 4.99 -20.64 19.86
C SER A 301 6.25 -20.12 19.15
N PRO A 302 6.51 -18.80 19.15
CA PRO A 302 7.71 -18.26 18.53
C PRO A 302 8.97 -18.73 19.25
N THR A 303 10.01 -19.01 18.48
CA THR A 303 11.35 -19.31 18.97
C THR A 303 11.96 -18.10 19.67
N CYS A 304 11.68 -16.89 19.15
CA CYS A 304 12.14 -15.63 19.72
C CYS A 304 11.12 -14.52 19.43
N VAL A 305 10.94 -13.59 20.35
CA VAL A 305 10.16 -12.36 20.14
C VAL A 305 11.09 -11.18 20.36
N LEU A 306 11.25 -10.35 19.34
CA LEU A 306 12.11 -9.17 19.36
C LEU A 306 11.24 -7.92 19.43
N GLN A 307 11.37 -7.12 20.49
CA GLN A 307 10.74 -5.81 20.52
C GLN A 307 11.44 -4.89 19.51
N LEU A 308 10.73 -4.52 18.44
CA LEU A 308 11.29 -3.67 17.39
C LEU A 308 11.18 -2.20 17.75
N GLY A 309 10.13 -1.78 18.47
CA GLY A 309 9.95 -0.40 18.89
C GLY A 309 8.52 -0.09 19.29
N THR A 310 8.15 1.18 19.19
CA THR A 310 6.83 1.68 19.53
C THR A 310 6.29 2.56 18.40
N THR A 311 4.99 2.51 18.17
CA THR A 311 4.31 3.28 17.12
C THR A 311 3.22 4.16 17.71
N LEU A 312 3.00 5.33 17.10
CA LEU A 312 1.82 6.18 17.34
C LEU A 312 0.72 5.92 16.31
N ARG A 313 0.84 4.86 15.50
CA ARG A 313 -0.19 4.50 14.52
C ARG A 313 -1.30 3.70 15.18
N THR A 314 -2.49 3.82 14.64
CA THR A 314 -3.67 3.06 15.06
C THR A 314 -3.80 1.76 14.27
N ARG A 315 -4.59 0.82 14.80
CA ARG A 315 -4.91 -0.41 14.11
C ARG A 315 -5.70 -0.14 12.81
N GLU A 316 -6.58 0.84 12.84
CA GLU A 316 -7.39 1.25 11.69
C GLU A 316 -6.50 1.71 10.53
N GLU A 317 -5.46 2.50 10.83
CA GLU A 317 -4.45 2.94 9.86
C GLU A 317 -3.66 1.75 9.30
N LEU A 318 -3.26 0.79 10.14
CA LEU A 318 -2.61 -0.45 9.67
C LEU A 318 -3.53 -1.25 8.75
N LEU A 319 -4.81 -1.41 9.09
CA LEU A 319 -5.76 -2.15 8.24
C LEU A 319 -6.07 -1.41 6.93
N GLU A 320 -6.12 -0.08 6.95
CA GLU A 320 -6.22 0.73 5.74
C GLU A 320 -4.97 0.55 4.85
N PHE A 321 -3.79 0.58 5.46
CA PHE A 321 -2.51 0.34 4.79
C PHE A 321 -2.42 -1.07 4.17
N LEU A 322 -2.78 -2.11 4.92
CA LEU A 322 -2.78 -3.49 4.42
C LEU A 322 -3.67 -3.64 3.18
N ARG A 323 -4.86 -3.02 3.21
CA ARG A 323 -5.85 -3.11 2.13
C ARG A 323 -5.49 -2.29 0.90
N ASN A 324 -4.99 -1.07 1.10
CA ASN A 324 -4.83 -0.11 0.02
C ASN A 324 -3.41 -0.11 -0.59
N GLU A 325 -2.40 -0.57 0.14
CA GLU A 325 -0.99 -0.43 -0.24
C GLU A 325 -0.27 -1.79 -0.33
N ILE A 326 -0.31 -2.59 0.74
CA ILE A 326 0.48 -3.84 0.82
C ILE A 326 -0.10 -4.94 -0.06
N TYR A 327 -1.43 -5.00 -0.16
CA TYR A 327 -2.11 -6.08 -0.85
C TYR A 327 -1.66 -6.28 -2.31
N HIS A 328 -1.42 -5.18 -3.03
CA HIS A 328 -1.01 -5.20 -4.43
C HIS A 328 0.23 -6.08 -4.63
N ASP A 329 1.20 -5.97 -3.72
CA ASP A 329 2.43 -6.73 -3.79
C ASP A 329 2.33 -8.07 -3.07
N PHE A 330 1.58 -8.19 -1.97
CA PHE A 330 1.49 -9.40 -1.14
C PHE A 330 0.13 -10.09 -1.25
N ASN A 331 0.01 -10.97 -2.24
CA ASN A 331 -1.19 -11.74 -2.55
C ASN A 331 -0.83 -13.17 -3.00
N PRO A 332 -1.79 -14.11 -3.13
CA PRO A 332 -1.48 -15.49 -3.47
C PRO A 332 -0.74 -15.64 -4.80
N LYS A 333 -1.03 -14.76 -5.78
CA LYS A 333 -0.40 -14.82 -7.10
C LYS A 333 1.05 -14.34 -7.07
N SER A 334 1.43 -13.58 -6.04
CA SER A 334 2.71 -12.91 -5.94
C SER A 334 3.65 -13.55 -4.92
N TYR A 335 3.17 -14.52 -4.13
CA TYR A 335 3.94 -15.26 -3.15
C TYR A 335 5.11 -16.01 -3.80
N ASP A 336 6.30 -15.80 -3.26
CA ASP A 336 7.49 -16.58 -3.59
C ASP A 336 8.39 -16.64 -2.35
N VAL A 337 8.69 -17.84 -1.86
CA VAL A 337 9.49 -18.08 -0.66
C VAL A 337 10.86 -17.40 -0.73
N LEU A 338 11.40 -17.11 -1.91
CA LEU A 338 12.71 -16.48 -2.10
C LEU A 338 12.66 -14.99 -2.44
N ARG A 339 11.54 -14.49 -2.95
CA ARG A 339 11.44 -13.11 -3.46
C ARG A 339 10.38 -12.26 -2.77
N ARG A 340 9.38 -12.91 -2.17
CA ARG A 340 8.24 -12.26 -1.55
C ARG A 340 7.54 -13.22 -0.59
N ASN A 341 8.03 -13.24 0.63
CA ASN A 341 7.60 -14.13 1.70
C ASN A 341 7.25 -13.33 2.98
N CYS A 342 7.02 -14.02 4.09
CA CYS A 342 6.75 -13.39 5.39
C CYS A 342 7.79 -12.37 5.83
N ASN A 343 9.08 -12.60 5.59
CA ASN A 343 10.13 -11.69 6.07
C ASN A 343 10.07 -10.37 5.32
N HIS A 344 9.80 -10.40 4.01
CA HIS A 344 9.56 -9.19 3.23
C HIS A 344 8.31 -8.46 3.71
N PHE A 345 7.22 -9.19 3.97
CA PHE A 345 5.97 -8.62 4.47
C PHE A 345 6.15 -7.96 5.84
N SER A 346 6.74 -8.68 6.81
CA SER A 346 7.05 -8.16 8.15
C SER A 346 7.97 -6.94 8.09
N ASN A 347 8.90 -6.90 7.12
CA ASN A 347 9.73 -5.74 6.89
C ASN A 347 8.94 -4.52 6.38
N GLU A 348 7.99 -4.70 5.47
CA GLU A 348 7.11 -3.61 5.02
C GLU A 348 6.21 -3.08 6.16
N LEU A 349 5.65 -3.98 6.99
CA LEU A 349 4.86 -3.59 8.16
C LEU A 349 5.72 -2.87 9.21
N SER A 350 6.93 -3.37 9.47
CA SER A 350 7.89 -2.73 10.38
C SER A 350 8.21 -1.32 9.90
N GLN A 351 8.50 -1.14 8.60
CA GLN A 351 8.75 0.19 8.04
C GLN A 351 7.52 1.11 8.17
N PHE A 352 6.30 0.58 8.03
CA PHE A 352 5.08 1.39 8.16
C PHE A 352 4.83 1.84 9.59
N LEU A 353 4.95 0.91 10.55
CA LEU A 353 4.65 1.17 11.96
C LEU A 353 5.79 1.88 12.69
N LEU A 354 7.03 1.58 12.32
CA LEU A 354 8.25 2.02 13.00
C LEU A 354 9.12 2.89 12.09
N HIS A 355 8.49 3.73 11.27
CA HIS A 355 9.19 4.89 10.70
C HIS A 355 10.38 4.50 9.79
N GLY A 356 10.19 3.51 8.93
CA GLY A 356 11.24 3.00 8.03
C GLY A 356 12.23 2.05 8.69
N LYS A 357 12.08 1.73 9.99
CA LYS A 357 12.89 0.72 10.65
C LYS A 357 12.66 -0.65 10.03
N GLN A 358 13.76 -1.28 9.63
CA GLN A 358 13.75 -2.63 9.07
C GLN A 358 13.81 -3.69 10.16
N ILE A 359 13.36 -4.89 9.81
CA ILE A 359 13.60 -6.09 10.62
C ILE A 359 15.10 -6.45 10.59
N PRO A 360 15.62 -7.28 11.53
CA PRO A 360 17.02 -7.67 11.54
C PRO A 360 17.50 -8.22 10.20
N GLU A 361 18.68 -7.77 9.76
CA GLU A 361 19.25 -8.11 8.45
C GLU A 361 19.37 -9.63 8.24
N GLU A 362 19.68 -10.39 9.29
CA GLU A 362 19.77 -11.87 9.23
C GLU A 362 18.44 -12.53 8.81
N VAL A 363 17.30 -11.94 9.20
CA VAL A 363 15.97 -12.44 8.86
C VAL A 363 15.57 -11.98 7.45
N LEU A 364 15.86 -10.71 7.12
CA LEU A 364 15.50 -10.10 5.83
C LEU A 364 16.30 -10.70 4.66
N MET A 365 17.61 -10.90 4.84
CA MET A 365 18.53 -11.31 3.77
C MET A 365 18.61 -12.83 3.58
N GLN A 366 17.98 -13.62 4.47
CA GLN A 366 17.97 -15.08 4.39
C GLN A 366 17.56 -15.63 3.00
N PRO A 367 16.55 -15.07 2.30
CA PRO A 367 16.18 -15.52 0.95
C PRO A 367 17.28 -15.30 -0.09
N GLU A 368 17.97 -14.15 -0.04
CA GLU A 368 19.06 -13.83 -0.96
C GLU A 368 20.26 -14.76 -0.72
N TRP A 369 20.60 -15.00 0.54
CA TRP A 369 21.66 -15.94 0.90
C TRP A 369 21.31 -17.38 0.49
N ALA A 370 20.05 -17.79 0.64
CA ALA A 370 19.56 -19.10 0.24
C ALA A 370 19.50 -19.29 -1.30
N GLN A 371 19.27 -18.23 -2.08
CA GLN A 371 19.22 -18.29 -3.55
C GLN A 371 20.53 -18.77 -4.19
N THR A 372 21.66 -18.57 -3.50
CA THR A 372 22.97 -19.05 -3.97
C THR A 372 23.15 -20.57 -3.84
N THR A 373 22.24 -21.25 -3.12
CA THR A 373 22.34 -22.68 -2.84
C THR A 373 21.58 -23.51 -3.87
N SER A 374 22.29 -24.42 -4.56
CA SER A 374 21.69 -25.31 -5.57
C SER A 374 20.53 -26.16 -5.04
N LEU A 375 20.58 -26.57 -3.77
CA LEU A 375 19.53 -27.35 -3.10
C LEU A 375 18.21 -26.57 -2.97
N VAL A 376 18.28 -25.28 -2.64
CA VAL A 376 17.10 -24.43 -2.45
C VAL A 376 16.38 -24.20 -3.77
N ARG A 377 17.11 -24.12 -4.89
CA ARG A 377 16.51 -24.04 -6.24
C ARG A 377 15.71 -25.29 -6.62
N VAL A 378 16.16 -26.47 -6.19
CA VAL A 378 15.44 -27.74 -6.42
C VAL A 378 14.21 -27.85 -5.51
N LEU A 379 14.32 -27.40 -4.26
CA LEU A 379 13.22 -27.45 -3.28
C LEU A 379 12.23 -26.28 -3.39
N HIS A 380 12.54 -25.25 -4.18
CA HIS A 380 11.73 -24.03 -4.35
C HIS A 380 10.24 -24.31 -4.60
N PRO A 381 9.83 -25.22 -5.51
CA PRO A 381 8.41 -25.49 -5.73
C PRO A 381 7.70 -26.08 -4.51
N ALA A 382 8.37 -26.97 -3.76
CA ALA A 382 7.82 -27.59 -2.57
C ALA A 382 7.72 -26.60 -1.40
N LEU A 383 8.74 -25.76 -1.22
CA LEU A 383 8.76 -24.69 -0.21
C LEU A 383 7.70 -23.62 -0.50
N ASN A 384 7.54 -23.24 -1.77
CA ASN A 384 6.45 -22.34 -2.20
C ASN A 384 5.09 -22.93 -1.90
N ARG A 385 4.88 -24.23 -2.17
CA ARG A 385 3.61 -24.90 -1.87
C ARG A 385 3.34 -24.98 -0.38
N TRP A 386 4.37 -25.25 0.44
CA TRP A 386 4.19 -25.36 1.89
C TRP A 386 3.93 -23.99 2.52
N LEU A 387 4.81 -23.02 2.29
CA LEU A 387 4.75 -21.72 2.97
C LEU A 387 3.84 -20.70 2.29
N GLY A 388 3.51 -20.91 1.01
CA GLY A 388 2.49 -20.15 0.28
C GLY A 388 1.13 -20.85 0.23
N GLY A 389 1.03 -22.08 0.72
CA GLY A 389 -0.19 -22.89 0.70
C GLY A 389 -1.13 -22.67 1.89
N PHE A 390 -0.74 -21.87 2.90
CA PHE A 390 -1.64 -21.56 4.02
C PHE A 390 -2.86 -20.78 3.58
N GLY A 391 -2.73 -19.98 2.51
CA GLY A 391 -3.88 -19.46 1.81
C GLY A 391 -4.85 -20.59 1.46
N ASP A 392 -4.36 -21.65 0.77
CA ASP A 392 -5.19 -22.72 0.22
C ASP A 392 -5.88 -23.54 1.33
N GLU A 393 -5.23 -23.72 2.47
CA GLU A 393 -5.77 -24.42 3.66
C GLU A 393 -6.82 -23.61 4.43
N ALA A 394 -6.68 -22.28 4.51
CA ALA A 394 -7.71 -21.40 5.07
C ALA A 394 -9.03 -21.47 4.28
N ALA A 395 -8.97 -21.85 3.01
CA ALA A 395 -10.15 -22.14 2.20
C ALA A 395 -10.72 -23.58 2.37
N CYS A 396 -10.07 -24.48 3.11
CA CYS A 396 -10.37 -25.93 3.11
C CYS A 396 -10.64 -26.60 4.50
N SER A 397 -11.05 -25.87 5.55
CA SER A 397 -11.30 -26.48 6.89
C SER A 397 -12.67 -27.20 7.02
N PRO A 398 -12.78 -28.46 7.57
CA PRO A 398 -13.99 -29.31 7.49
C PRO A 398 -15.06 -29.16 8.59
N THR A 399 -14.98 -28.15 9.47
CA THR A 399 -16.18 -27.64 10.21
C THR A 399 -16.97 -26.61 9.39
N ALA A 400 -16.60 -26.43 8.11
CA ALA A 400 -17.46 -26.09 6.99
C ALA A 400 -17.34 -27.23 5.95
N SER A 401 -18.45 -27.72 5.41
CA SER A 401 -18.50 -28.92 4.54
C SER A 401 -18.49 -28.58 3.02
N PRO A 402 -18.19 -29.52 2.09
CA PRO A 402 -17.02 -29.44 1.19
C PRO A 402 -17.29 -29.64 -0.33
N CYS A 403 -16.39 -29.11 -1.19
CA CYS A 403 -15.90 -29.72 -2.46
C CYS A 403 -14.86 -28.79 -3.17
N SER A 404 -13.64 -29.27 -3.39
CA SER A 404 -12.52 -28.60 -4.13
C SER A 404 -12.48 -29.05 -5.62
N PRO A 405 -11.82 -28.35 -6.58
CA PRO A 405 -10.66 -27.48 -6.40
C PRO A 405 -10.76 -26.08 -7.05
N SER A 406 -10.43 -25.05 -6.30
CA SER A 406 -9.20 -24.25 -6.47
C SER A 406 -9.37 -22.84 -5.91
N THR A 407 -8.33 -22.42 -5.21
CA THR A 407 -7.97 -21.06 -4.83
C THR A 407 -8.79 -20.45 -3.67
N PRO A 408 -8.16 -20.16 -2.52
CA PRO A 408 -8.62 -19.14 -1.60
C PRO A 408 -8.55 -17.85 -2.41
N SER A 409 -9.70 -17.29 -2.67
CA SER A 409 -9.72 -15.97 -3.27
C SER A 409 -9.19 -15.02 -2.21
N VAL A 410 -8.14 -14.30 -2.57
CA VAL A 410 -7.58 -13.22 -1.78
C VAL A 410 -7.51 -12.05 -2.76
N MET A 411 -8.36 -11.06 -2.48
CA MET A 411 -8.31 -9.59 -2.52
C MET A 411 -7.67 -8.74 -3.63
N SER A 412 -7.60 -9.10 -4.92
CA SER A 412 -7.78 -8.00 -5.90
C SER A 412 -9.27 -7.66 -5.93
N ARG A 413 -9.70 -6.70 -5.10
CA ARG A 413 -11.12 -6.35 -5.05
C ARG A 413 -11.57 -5.86 -6.42
N ILE A 414 -12.80 -6.19 -6.81
CA ILE A 414 -13.34 -5.82 -8.13
C ILE A 414 -13.37 -4.30 -8.41
N ASP A 415 -13.39 -3.47 -7.35
CA ASP A 415 -13.34 -2.02 -7.47
C ASP A 415 -11.95 -1.48 -7.83
N ASP A 416 -10.86 -2.24 -7.68
CA ASP A 416 -9.52 -1.78 -8.08
C ASP A 416 -9.36 -1.81 -9.61
N MET A 417 -9.23 -0.63 -10.22
CA MET A 417 -9.01 -0.42 -11.65
C MET A 417 -7.57 0.01 -11.99
N THR A 418 -6.65 -0.01 -11.02
CA THR A 418 -5.32 0.61 -11.17
C THR A 418 -4.48 -0.07 -12.26
N GLN A 419 -4.57 -1.40 -12.37
CA GLN A 419 -3.78 -2.13 -13.35
C GLN A 419 -4.29 -1.89 -14.77
N GLU A 420 -5.61 -1.85 -14.96
CA GLU A 420 -6.26 -1.52 -16.24
C GLU A 420 -5.97 -0.07 -16.65
N TRP A 421 -5.93 0.86 -15.68
CA TRP A 421 -5.49 2.23 -15.88
C TRP A 421 -4.02 2.33 -16.32
N ARG A 422 -3.10 1.66 -15.60
CA ARG A 422 -1.68 1.55 -16.00
C ARG A 422 -1.50 0.93 -17.38
N ASN A 423 -2.44 0.11 -17.84
CA ASN A 423 -2.40 -0.48 -19.18
C ASN A 423 -2.69 0.51 -20.31
N ARG A 424 -3.19 1.70 -19.99
CA ARG A 424 -3.64 2.74 -20.92
C ARG A 424 -2.93 4.08 -20.75
N LEU A 425 -1.88 4.11 -19.91
CA LEU A 425 -0.99 5.26 -19.82
C LEU A 425 -0.25 5.47 -21.13
N GLU A 426 -0.12 6.74 -21.51
CA GLU A 426 0.52 7.21 -22.74
C GLU A 426 1.58 8.29 -22.40
N VAL A 427 2.41 8.62 -23.38
CA VAL A 427 3.38 9.74 -23.26
C VAL A 427 2.59 11.04 -23.10
N GLY A 428 3.03 11.89 -22.17
CA GLY A 428 2.39 13.14 -21.82
C GLY A 428 1.49 13.07 -20.58
N ASP A 429 1.06 11.87 -20.14
CA ASP A 429 0.25 11.73 -18.92
C ASP A 429 1.01 12.22 -17.68
N ILE A 430 0.28 12.92 -16.80
CA ILE A 430 0.78 13.34 -15.48
C ILE A 430 0.24 12.36 -14.43
N VAL A 431 1.16 11.70 -13.71
CA VAL A 431 0.85 10.66 -12.74
C VAL A 431 1.60 10.89 -11.43
N LEU A 432 1.25 10.13 -10.39
CA LEU A 432 2.08 10.02 -9.21
C LEU A 432 3.09 8.89 -9.38
N HIS A 433 4.36 9.17 -9.12
CA HIS A 433 5.42 8.18 -9.01
C HIS A 433 5.82 7.97 -7.56
N ARG A 434 5.89 6.72 -7.14
CA ARG A 434 6.40 6.34 -5.82
C ARG A 434 7.03 4.95 -5.87
N ALA A 435 8.31 4.85 -5.53
CA ALA A 435 9.05 3.59 -5.52
C ALA A 435 8.69 2.69 -4.31
N ARG A 436 8.70 3.26 -3.09
CA ARG A 436 8.29 2.56 -1.85
C ARG A 436 7.14 3.29 -1.19
N PHE A 437 6.26 2.59 -0.49
CA PHE A 437 5.07 3.21 0.08
C PHE A 437 5.38 4.33 1.11
N VAL A 438 6.53 4.27 1.80
CA VAL A 438 7.00 5.31 2.74
C VAL A 438 7.51 6.56 2.03
N ASP A 439 7.92 6.41 0.77
CA ASP A 439 8.48 7.51 -0.01
C ASP A 439 7.38 8.50 -0.34
N ARG A 440 7.74 9.79 -0.26
CA ARG A 440 6.83 10.85 -0.69
C ARG A 440 6.54 10.68 -2.19
N PRO A 441 5.27 10.66 -2.61
CA PRO A 441 4.94 10.60 -4.03
C PRO A 441 5.36 11.88 -4.74
N TRP A 442 5.91 11.69 -5.94
CA TRP A 442 6.25 12.77 -6.86
C TRP A 442 5.19 12.90 -7.92
N VAL A 443 4.82 14.13 -8.26
CA VAL A 443 4.01 14.40 -9.46
C VAL A 443 4.97 14.42 -10.64
N VAL A 444 4.74 13.54 -11.60
CA VAL A 444 5.67 13.31 -12.71
C VAL A 444 4.91 13.29 -14.04
N ARG A 445 5.60 13.65 -15.12
CA ARG A 445 5.09 13.48 -16.48
C ARG A 445 5.83 12.34 -17.17
N ILE A 446 5.10 11.48 -17.86
CA ILE A 446 5.66 10.42 -18.70
C ILE A 446 6.20 11.05 -19.98
N VAL A 447 7.49 10.86 -20.27
CA VAL A 447 8.14 11.39 -21.48
C VAL A 447 8.47 10.32 -22.51
N ASP A 448 8.62 9.06 -22.08
CA ASP A 448 8.76 7.90 -22.97
C ASP A 448 8.19 6.64 -22.33
N LEU A 449 7.78 5.66 -23.16
CA LEU A 449 7.26 4.36 -22.74
C LEU A 449 7.99 3.23 -23.47
N ALA A 450 8.74 2.44 -22.70
CA ALA A 450 9.49 1.31 -23.21
C ALA A 450 8.84 -0.04 -22.83
N ARG A 451 8.88 -0.99 -23.77
CA ARG A 451 8.43 -2.37 -23.55
C ARG A 451 9.61 -3.32 -23.59
N THR A 452 10.07 -3.79 -22.43
CA THR A 452 11.07 -4.87 -22.35
C THR A 452 10.39 -6.25 -22.40
N ARG A 453 11.18 -7.33 -22.57
CA ARG A 453 10.66 -8.71 -22.71
C ARG A 453 9.81 -9.17 -21.51
N SER A 454 10.01 -8.60 -20.32
CA SER A 454 9.32 -9.00 -19.08
C SER A 454 8.49 -7.89 -18.42
N HIS A 455 8.85 -6.61 -18.57
CA HIS A 455 8.18 -5.49 -17.90
C HIS A 455 8.01 -4.25 -18.79
N ARG A 456 7.00 -3.42 -18.50
CA ARG A 456 6.89 -2.08 -19.10
C ARG A 456 7.52 -1.07 -18.15
N THR A 457 8.31 -0.18 -18.72
CA THR A 457 8.99 0.91 -18.02
C THR A 457 8.70 2.22 -18.74
N ALA A 458 8.92 3.33 -18.04
CA ALA A 458 8.78 4.67 -18.59
C ALA A 458 10.01 5.51 -18.26
N GLU A 459 10.28 6.50 -19.12
CA GLU A 459 11.07 7.66 -18.73
C GLU A 459 10.11 8.72 -18.20
N ILE A 460 10.46 9.34 -17.08
CA ILE A 460 9.66 10.39 -16.44
C ILE A 460 10.46 11.67 -16.24
N VAL A 461 9.75 12.80 -16.18
CA VAL A 461 10.29 14.10 -15.78
C VAL A 461 9.51 14.66 -14.58
N PHE A 462 10.22 15.25 -13.62
CA PHE A 462 9.61 15.82 -12.41
C PHE A 462 10.46 16.93 -11.79
N PHE A 463 9.82 17.75 -10.95
CA PHE A 463 10.51 18.78 -10.17
C PHE A 463 11.00 18.19 -8.85
N ARG A 464 12.31 18.25 -8.63
CA ARG A 464 12.96 17.87 -7.37
C ARG A 464 13.56 19.11 -6.74
N PRO A 465 13.47 19.29 -5.42
CA PRO A 465 14.13 20.41 -4.81
C PRO A 465 15.63 20.16 -4.58
N THR A 466 16.45 21.19 -4.75
CA THR A 466 17.92 21.15 -4.60
C THR A 466 18.37 21.86 -3.32
N GLY A 467 19.36 21.31 -2.60
CA GLY A 467 19.89 21.87 -1.35
C GLY A 467 19.95 20.87 -0.18
N THR A 468 20.29 21.35 1.02
CA THR A 468 20.25 20.55 2.26
C THR A 468 18.93 19.82 2.37
N ARG A 469 18.98 18.57 2.83
CA ARG A 469 17.78 17.73 2.98
C ARG A 469 16.72 18.56 3.70
N TRP A 470 15.52 18.66 3.12
CA TRP A 470 14.39 19.39 3.71
C TRP A 470 13.98 18.84 5.09
N GLU A 471 14.56 17.69 5.47
CA GLU A 471 14.49 17.02 6.76
C GLU A 471 15.26 17.78 7.86
N ASP A 472 16.09 18.76 7.50
CA ASP A 472 16.88 19.57 8.43
C ASP A 472 16.49 21.05 8.29
N VAL A 473 15.39 21.43 8.95
CA VAL A 473 14.88 22.82 8.99
C VAL A 473 15.92 23.80 9.52
N PRO A 474 16.71 23.49 10.56
CA PRO A 474 17.85 24.32 10.97
C PRO A 474 18.83 24.58 9.83
N SER A 475 19.23 23.56 9.07
CA SER A 475 20.12 23.75 7.91
C SER A 475 19.45 24.51 6.75
N MET A 476 18.16 24.29 6.51
CA MET A 476 17.38 25.01 5.51
C MET A 476 17.32 26.51 5.81
N LEU A 477 17.01 26.88 7.06
CA LEU A 477 16.95 28.27 7.51
C LEU A 477 18.34 28.92 7.51
N SER A 478 19.39 28.14 7.79
CA SER A 478 20.79 28.62 7.85
C SER A 478 21.41 28.91 6.48
N LEU A 479 20.92 28.27 5.40
CA LEU A 479 21.36 28.52 4.01
C LEU A 479 20.55 29.61 3.29
N GLY A 480 19.85 30.46 4.03
CA GLY A 480 19.00 31.51 3.46
C GLY A 480 17.73 30.99 2.80
N GLY A 481 17.34 29.74 3.10
CA GLY A 481 16.03 29.19 2.76
C GLY A 481 15.68 29.17 1.28
N GLN A 482 16.61 29.19 0.33
CA GLN A 482 16.23 29.19 -1.09
C GLN A 482 15.52 27.88 -1.48
N TRP A 483 14.23 27.97 -1.83
CA TRP A 483 13.43 26.89 -2.42
C TRP A 483 13.88 26.66 -3.85
N ARG A 484 15.02 26.00 -4.01
CA ARG A 484 15.55 25.69 -5.35
C ARG A 484 14.85 24.44 -5.89
N TRP A 485 14.50 24.48 -7.17
CA TRP A 485 13.85 23.39 -7.88
C TRP A 485 14.63 23.05 -9.14
N GLU A 486 15.06 21.80 -9.26
CA GLU A 486 15.64 21.25 -10.48
C GLU A 486 14.62 20.38 -11.22
N VAL A 487 14.73 20.37 -12.55
CA VAL A 487 14.00 19.44 -13.40
C VAL A 487 14.81 18.16 -13.57
N VAL A 488 14.29 17.04 -13.06
CA VAL A 488 14.94 15.72 -13.10
C VAL A 488 14.30 14.84 -14.16
N ARG A 489 15.14 14.16 -14.94
CA ARG A 489 14.73 13.04 -15.81
C ARG A 489 15.18 11.72 -15.21
N GLN A 490 14.28 10.76 -15.16
CA GLN A 490 14.57 9.42 -14.63
C GLN A 490 14.10 8.36 -15.63
N PRO A 491 15.03 7.56 -16.20
CA PRO A 491 14.68 6.46 -17.09
C PRO A 491 14.31 5.18 -16.32
N GLU A 492 13.80 4.19 -17.06
CA GLU A 492 13.57 2.81 -16.60
C GLU A 492 12.62 2.65 -15.39
N VAL A 493 11.69 3.58 -15.19
CA VAL A 493 10.73 3.52 -14.08
C VAL A 493 9.64 2.47 -14.35
N PRO A 494 9.47 1.45 -13.50
CA PRO A 494 8.42 0.45 -13.67
C PRO A 494 7.01 1.05 -13.57
N LEU A 495 6.11 0.70 -14.49
CA LEU A 495 4.73 1.21 -14.48
C LEU A 495 3.94 0.85 -13.20
N ARG A 496 4.36 -0.19 -12.47
CA ARG A 496 3.76 -0.55 -11.17
C ARG A 496 3.96 0.51 -10.09
N GLU A 497 4.94 1.40 -10.27
CA GLU A 497 5.25 2.52 -9.36
C GLU A 497 4.43 3.77 -9.69
N PHE A 498 3.54 3.67 -10.68
CA PHE A 498 2.61 4.74 -11.05
C PHE A 498 1.24 4.58 -10.41
N PHE A 499 0.70 5.72 -10.01
CA PHE A 499 -0.57 5.83 -9.30
C PHE A 499 -1.36 7.05 -9.80
N PRO A 500 -2.70 7.00 -9.72
CA PRO A 500 -3.55 8.09 -10.16
C PRO A 500 -3.29 9.39 -9.40
N LEU A 501 -3.28 10.53 -10.12
CA LEU A 501 -3.23 11.86 -9.52
C LEU A 501 -4.64 12.35 -9.18
N LEU A 502 -5.17 11.89 -8.04
CA LEU A 502 -6.47 12.33 -7.50
C LEU A 502 -6.40 13.79 -7.01
N GLU A 503 -7.50 14.55 -7.15
CA GLU A 503 -7.59 15.95 -6.69
C GLU A 503 -7.51 16.10 -5.17
N GLU A 504 -8.09 15.16 -4.43
CA GLU A 504 -7.99 15.13 -2.97
C GLU A 504 -6.57 14.70 -2.54
N ALA A 505 -5.78 15.66 -2.07
CA ALA A 505 -4.47 15.38 -1.44
C ALA A 505 -4.60 14.44 -0.23
N GLU A 506 -5.78 14.39 0.40
CA GLU A 506 -6.11 13.54 1.54
C GLU A 506 -6.19 12.04 1.21
N ALA A 507 -6.28 11.65 -0.06
CA ALA A 507 -6.40 10.26 -0.43
C ALA A 507 -5.08 9.48 -0.18
N GLY A 508 -3.92 10.14 -0.18
CA GLY A 508 -2.64 9.42 -0.27
C GLY A 508 -2.50 8.80 -1.66
N VAL A 509 -1.56 7.89 -1.83
CA VAL A 509 -1.35 7.22 -3.12
C VAL A 509 -2.28 6.00 -3.17
N GLN A 510 -3.51 6.20 -3.63
CA GLN A 510 -4.52 5.14 -3.64
C GLN A 510 -4.54 4.36 -4.95
N ILE A 511 -5.00 3.12 -4.84
CA ILE A 511 -5.59 2.40 -5.96
C ILE A 511 -6.73 3.21 -6.58
N LEU A 512 -6.87 3.16 -7.90
CA LEU A 512 -7.98 3.78 -8.61
C LEU A 512 -9.24 2.93 -8.40
N LYS A 513 -10.09 3.33 -7.46
CA LYS A 513 -11.36 2.65 -7.19
C LYS A 513 -12.41 3.01 -8.24
N ALA A 514 -13.24 2.06 -8.64
CA ALA A 514 -14.32 2.24 -9.61
C ALA A 514 -15.24 3.44 -9.30
N GLY A 515 -15.69 3.57 -8.04
CA GLY A 515 -16.52 4.71 -7.63
C GLY A 515 -15.83 6.06 -7.78
N LEU A 516 -14.49 6.14 -7.68
CA LEU A 516 -13.74 7.38 -7.91
C LEU A 516 -13.62 7.72 -9.40
N THR A 517 -13.55 6.71 -10.26
CA THR A 517 -13.47 6.90 -11.72
C THR A 517 -14.72 7.61 -12.25
N LEU A 518 -15.92 7.31 -11.73
CA LEU A 518 -17.18 7.87 -12.22
C LEU A 518 -17.29 9.40 -12.16
N HIS A 519 -16.53 10.03 -11.27
CA HIS A 519 -16.65 11.45 -10.97
C HIS A 519 -15.50 12.30 -11.52
N ASP A 520 -14.55 11.69 -12.25
CA ASP A 520 -13.35 12.38 -12.73
C ASP A 520 -13.03 12.04 -14.18
N ASP A 521 -13.34 13.00 -15.07
CA ASP A 521 -13.18 12.91 -16.52
C ASP A 521 -11.77 12.54 -16.96
N ARG A 522 -10.75 12.84 -16.14
CA ARG A 522 -9.34 12.54 -16.47
C ARG A 522 -9.10 11.03 -16.50
N PHE A 523 -9.61 10.29 -15.52
CA PHE A 523 -9.48 8.83 -15.49
C PHE A 523 -10.36 8.16 -16.53
N VAL A 524 -11.57 8.70 -16.69
CA VAL A 524 -12.55 8.27 -17.67
C VAL A 524 -11.95 8.38 -19.08
N GLY A 525 -11.23 9.47 -19.39
CA GLY A 525 -10.48 9.64 -20.64
C GLY A 525 -9.37 8.59 -20.84
N VAL A 526 -8.62 8.24 -19.80
CA VAL A 526 -7.59 7.17 -19.88
C VAL A 526 -8.23 5.81 -20.20
N PHE A 527 -9.38 5.48 -19.60
CA PHE A 527 -10.05 4.19 -19.87
C PHE A 527 -10.60 4.04 -21.29
N GLN A 528 -10.87 5.14 -21.99
CA GLN A 528 -11.27 5.14 -23.40
C GLN A 528 -10.14 4.80 -24.37
N ARG A 529 -8.89 4.92 -23.94
CA ARG A 529 -7.74 4.68 -24.81
C ARG A 529 -7.59 3.18 -25.07
N HIS A 530 -7.04 2.86 -26.24
CA HIS A 530 -6.65 1.48 -26.53
C HIS A 530 -5.55 1.04 -25.56
N PRO A 531 -5.63 -0.19 -25.02
CA PRO A 531 -4.58 -0.67 -24.14
C PRO A 531 -3.25 -0.78 -24.89
N THR A 532 -2.19 -0.25 -24.30
CA THR A 532 -0.83 -0.31 -24.86
C THR A 532 -0.20 -1.70 -24.72
N ALA A 533 -0.86 -2.61 -24.00
CA ALA A 533 -0.51 -4.02 -23.90
C ALA A 533 -1.45 -4.89 -24.75
N SER A 534 -0.90 -5.90 -25.43
CA SER A 534 -1.70 -6.86 -26.19
C SER A 534 -2.55 -7.70 -25.25
N PHE A 535 -3.83 -7.85 -25.58
CA PHE A 535 -4.76 -8.67 -24.83
C PHE A 535 -4.25 -10.10 -24.71
N ARG A 536 -4.25 -10.62 -23.48
CA ARG A 536 -3.94 -12.03 -23.21
C ARG A 536 -5.26 -12.73 -22.94
N PRO A 537 -5.62 -13.77 -23.71
CA PRO A 537 -6.84 -14.51 -23.47
C PRO A 537 -6.74 -15.22 -22.12
N VAL A 538 -7.75 -15.03 -21.28
CA VAL A 538 -7.82 -15.56 -19.92
C VAL A 538 -9.13 -16.32 -19.68
N CYS A 539 -9.07 -17.32 -18.81
CA CYS A 539 -10.26 -17.97 -18.25
C CYS A 539 -11.03 -17.00 -17.32
N PRO A 540 -12.27 -17.31 -16.89
CA PRO A 540 -13.02 -16.45 -15.97
C PRO A 540 -12.28 -16.17 -14.65
N ARG A 541 -11.37 -17.06 -14.22
CA ARG A 541 -10.53 -16.86 -13.02
C ARG A 541 -9.25 -16.03 -13.27
N GLY A 542 -9.07 -15.51 -14.48
CA GLY A 542 -7.93 -14.67 -14.87
C GLY A 542 -6.64 -15.42 -15.22
N HIS A 543 -6.66 -16.75 -15.27
CA HIS A 543 -5.50 -17.53 -15.72
C HIS A 543 -5.37 -17.53 -17.24
N ARG A 544 -4.13 -17.47 -17.75
CA ARG A 544 -3.84 -17.47 -19.20
C ARG A 544 -4.34 -18.75 -19.86
N LEU A 545 -5.08 -18.58 -20.95
CA LEU A 545 -5.44 -19.66 -21.86
C LEU A 545 -4.26 -19.97 -22.77
N GLN A 546 -3.91 -21.25 -22.90
CA GLN A 546 -2.82 -21.72 -23.75
C GLN A 546 -3.36 -22.59 -24.89
N PRO A 547 -2.79 -22.48 -26.10
CA PRO A 547 -3.12 -23.38 -27.18
C PRO A 547 -2.65 -24.79 -26.83
N LEU A 548 -3.57 -25.75 -26.85
CA LEU A 548 -3.26 -27.15 -26.61
C LEU A 548 -2.81 -27.77 -27.93
N ARG A 549 -1.51 -28.07 -28.07
CA ARG A 549 -0.93 -28.64 -29.30
C ARG A 549 -0.95 -30.17 -29.35
N SER A 550 -1.41 -30.83 -28.28
CA SER A 550 -1.42 -32.30 -28.17
C SER A 550 -2.84 -32.87 -28.20
N THR A 551 -2.98 -34.01 -28.87
CA THR A 551 -4.18 -34.86 -28.82
C THR A 551 -4.44 -35.33 -27.38
N PRO A 552 -5.70 -35.38 -26.92
CA PRO A 552 -6.01 -35.93 -25.61
C PRO A 552 -5.50 -37.38 -25.53
N SER A 553 -4.86 -37.73 -24.42
CA SER A 553 -4.54 -39.12 -24.12
C SER A 553 -5.84 -39.92 -24.04
N TRP A 554 -5.80 -41.19 -24.45
CA TRP A 554 -6.95 -42.11 -24.47
C TRP A 554 -7.66 -42.32 -23.12
N PHE A 555 -7.08 -41.82 -22.02
CA PHE A 555 -7.63 -41.88 -20.68
C PHE A 555 -8.33 -40.59 -20.20
N CYS A 556 -8.29 -39.50 -20.97
CA CYS A 556 -8.81 -38.20 -20.54
C CYS A 556 -9.81 -37.63 -21.54
N THR A 557 -11.10 -37.68 -21.21
CA THR A 557 -12.14 -36.93 -21.92
C THR A 557 -11.94 -35.43 -21.72
N ALA A 558 -11.68 -34.73 -22.82
CA ALA A 558 -11.54 -33.28 -22.83
C ALA A 558 -12.83 -32.58 -22.33
N PRO A 559 -12.77 -31.59 -21.42
CA PRO A 559 -13.96 -30.84 -21.02
C PRO A 559 -14.61 -30.13 -22.23
N PRO A 560 -15.95 -30.03 -22.28
CA PRO A 560 -16.65 -29.31 -23.34
C PRO A 560 -16.26 -27.83 -23.36
N CYS A 561 -16.55 -27.16 -24.47
CA CYS A 561 -16.33 -25.72 -24.57
C CYS A 561 -17.15 -24.99 -23.50
N SER A 562 -16.49 -24.18 -22.66
CA SER A 562 -17.12 -23.43 -21.57
C SER A 562 -18.03 -22.28 -22.04
N VAL A 563 -18.09 -22.04 -23.35
CA VAL A 563 -18.92 -21.01 -23.99
C VAL A 563 -20.12 -21.66 -24.69
N CYS A 564 -19.87 -22.52 -25.69
CA CYS A 564 -20.94 -23.10 -26.50
C CYS A 564 -21.40 -24.50 -26.05
N GLY A 565 -20.78 -25.10 -25.03
CA GLY A 565 -21.13 -26.43 -24.52
C GLY A 565 -20.74 -27.62 -25.42
N TYR A 566 -20.32 -27.38 -26.67
CA TYR A 566 -19.98 -28.45 -27.59
C TYR A 566 -18.70 -29.20 -27.16
N PRO A 567 -18.66 -30.54 -27.28
CA PRO A 567 -17.45 -31.34 -27.13
C PRO A 567 -16.37 -30.85 -28.09
N VAL A 568 -15.18 -30.53 -27.59
CA VAL A 568 -14.12 -29.93 -28.40
C VAL A 568 -13.38 -31.03 -29.17
N ALA A 569 -13.90 -31.39 -30.35
CA ALA A 569 -13.24 -32.33 -31.28
C ALA A 569 -12.29 -31.64 -32.29
N SER A 570 -12.21 -30.30 -32.29
CA SER A 570 -11.43 -29.51 -33.25
C SER A 570 -9.93 -29.49 -32.96
N ARG A 571 -9.10 -29.40 -34.02
CA ARG A 571 -7.63 -29.34 -33.96
C ARG A 571 -7.05 -28.13 -33.21
N GLU A 572 -7.83 -27.05 -33.07
CA GLU A 572 -7.42 -25.84 -32.37
C GLU A 572 -8.28 -25.64 -31.12
N ARG A 573 -7.62 -25.65 -29.95
CA ARG A 573 -8.24 -25.56 -28.63
C ARG A 573 -7.38 -24.73 -27.70
N TYR A 574 -8.04 -23.95 -26.86
CA TYR A 574 -7.41 -23.19 -25.80
C TYR A 574 -7.89 -23.73 -24.45
N SER A 575 -6.95 -24.04 -23.58
CA SER A 575 -7.26 -24.59 -22.26
C SER A 575 -6.51 -23.83 -21.16
N CYS A 576 -7.13 -23.76 -20.00
CA CYS A 576 -6.46 -23.32 -18.80
C CYS A 576 -5.78 -24.52 -18.13
N THR A 577 -4.50 -24.41 -17.81
CA THR A 577 -3.77 -25.48 -17.08
C THR A 577 -4.11 -25.54 -15.60
N ARG A 578 -4.80 -24.51 -15.08
CA ARG A 578 -5.16 -24.35 -13.66
C ARG A 578 -6.65 -24.52 -13.38
N CYS A 579 -7.49 -24.46 -14.42
CA CYS A 579 -8.94 -24.53 -14.30
C CYS A 579 -9.46 -25.55 -15.30
N ASN A 580 -10.60 -26.18 -14.99
CA ASN A 580 -11.30 -27.05 -15.92
C ASN A 580 -12.07 -26.25 -17.00
N VAL A 581 -11.41 -25.24 -17.59
CA VAL A 581 -11.98 -24.33 -18.57
C VAL A 581 -11.31 -24.56 -19.91
N ALA A 582 -12.12 -24.72 -20.94
CA ALA A 582 -11.68 -24.89 -22.31
C ALA A 582 -12.54 -24.07 -23.27
N VAL A 583 -11.91 -23.50 -24.29
CA VAL A 583 -12.56 -22.73 -25.35
C VAL A 583 -12.14 -23.33 -26.69
N CYS A 584 -13.11 -23.69 -27.54
CA CYS A 584 -12.81 -24.17 -28.89
C CYS A 584 -12.28 -23.02 -29.77
N GLY A 585 -11.53 -23.32 -30.84
CA GLY A 585 -10.98 -22.30 -31.74
C GLY A 585 -12.03 -21.31 -32.26
N ALA A 586 -13.18 -21.81 -32.73
CA ALA A 586 -14.26 -20.94 -33.24
C ALA A 586 -14.83 -19.96 -32.20
N CYS A 587 -14.97 -20.38 -30.94
CA CYS A 587 -15.34 -19.46 -29.86
C CYS A 587 -14.18 -18.51 -29.57
N PHE A 588 -12.95 -19.01 -29.48
CA PHE A 588 -11.79 -18.19 -29.21
C PHE A 588 -11.63 -17.04 -30.22
N ASP A 589 -11.75 -17.33 -31.52
CA ASP A 589 -11.63 -16.34 -32.59
C ASP A 589 -12.76 -15.32 -32.52
N ARG A 590 -14.00 -15.78 -32.30
CA ARG A 590 -15.17 -14.90 -32.13
C ARG A 590 -15.02 -13.98 -30.92
N GLY A 591 -14.67 -14.54 -29.77
CA GLY A 591 -14.48 -13.78 -28.53
C GLY A 591 -13.30 -12.81 -28.62
N SER A 592 -12.27 -13.12 -29.43
CA SER A 592 -11.14 -12.22 -29.68
C SER A 592 -11.47 -11.12 -30.70
N GLY A 593 -12.38 -11.39 -31.64
CA GLY A 593 -12.81 -10.46 -32.69
C GLY A 593 -14.00 -9.56 -32.32
N SER A 594 -14.62 -9.77 -31.17
CA SER A 594 -15.69 -8.91 -30.62
C SER A 594 -15.27 -7.45 -30.43
N ALA A 595 -16.25 -6.54 -30.37
CA ALA A 595 -16.00 -5.11 -30.19
C ALA A 595 -15.15 -4.79 -28.92
N GLY A 596 -14.44 -3.67 -28.94
CA GLY A 596 -13.68 -3.19 -27.78
C GLY A 596 -12.42 -4.00 -27.43
N GLY A 597 -11.91 -4.83 -28.36
CA GLY A 597 -10.76 -5.71 -28.11
C GLY A 597 -11.12 -7.12 -27.63
N GLY A 598 -12.41 -7.46 -27.68
CA GLY A 598 -12.94 -8.79 -27.42
C GLY A 598 -13.37 -9.05 -25.98
N VAL A 599 -14.04 -10.17 -25.74
CA VAL A 599 -14.55 -10.60 -24.42
C VAL A 599 -13.44 -10.84 -23.38
N PHE A 600 -12.18 -10.94 -23.83
CA PHE A 600 -10.99 -11.07 -22.99
C PHE A 600 -10.40 -9.71 -22.58
N ALA A 601 -10.97 -8.60 -23.04
CA ALA A 601 -10.55 -7.26 -22.65
C ALA A 601 -10.67 -7.06 -21.14
N ASP A 602 -9.82 -6.21 -20.59
CA ASP A 602 -9.77 -5.90 -19.17
C ASP A 602 -10.88 -4.95 -18.71
N ILE A 603 -11.45 -4.16 -19.64
CA ILE A 603 -12.56 -3.20 -19.44
C ILE A 603 -13.71 -3.55 -20.40
N LEU A 604 -14.96 -3.44 -19.95
CA LEU A 604 -16.15 -3.60 -20.79
C LEU A 604 -16.47 -2.31 -21.56
N THR A 605 -16.83 -2.42 -22.84
CA THR A 605 -17.35 -1.30 -23.63
C THR A 605 -18.86 -1.44 -23.85
N PRO A 606 -19.59 -0.35 -24.13
CA PRO A 606 -21.02 -0.43 -24.45
C PRO A 606 -21.34 -1.37 -25.61
N GLU A 607 -20.49 -1.43 -26.64
CA GLU A 607 -20.64 -2.33 -27.79
C GLU A 607 -20.50 -3.79 -27.35
N LEU A 608 -19.48 -4.09 -26.56
CA LEU A 608 -19.28 -5.43 -26.02
C LEU A 608 -20.42 -5.81 -25.08
N ALA A 609 -20.94 -4.90 -24.26
CA ALA A 609 -22.09 -5.17 -23.40
C ALA A 609 -23.34 -5.57 -24.21
N ARG A 610 -23.61 -4.90 -25.34
CA ARG A 610 -24.70 -5.28 -26.27
C ARG A 610 -24.47 -6.67 -26.88
N GLU A 611 -23.25 -6.95 -27.32
CA GLU A 611 -22.89 -8.29 -27.84
C GLU A 611 -23.07 -9.39 -26.79
N LEU A 612 -22.69 -9.13 -25.53
CA LEU A 612 -22.87 -10.08 -24.44
C LEU A 612 -24.34 -10.36 -24.17
N LEU A 613 -25.19 -9.32 -24.09
CA LEU A 613 -26.64 -9.51 -23.90
C LEU A 613 -27.30 -10.33 -25.02
N ALA A 614 -26.71 -10.35 -26.22
CA ALA A 614 -27.17 -11.15 -27.36
C ALA A 614 -26.62 -12.60 -27.39
N ASP A 615 -25.57 -12.91 -26.62
CA ASP A 615 -24.93 -14.24 -26.58
C ASP A 615 -24.83 -14.76 -25.14
N ALA A 616 -25.78 -15.62 -24.76
CA ALA A 616 -25.86 -16.20 -23.41
C ALA A 616 -24.57 -16.95 -22.99
N GLY A 617 -23.84 -17.55 -23.93
CA GLY A 617 -22.60 -18.26 -23.63
C GLY A 617 -21.48 -17.31 -23.22
N TRP A 618 -21.34 -16.19 -23.94
CA TRP A 618 -20.37 -15.16 -23.59
C TRP A 618 -20.79 -14.30 -22.40
N LEU A 619 -22.07 -14.00 -22.23
CA LEU A 619 -22.61 -13.34 -21.05
C LEU A 619 -22.24 -14.11 -19.79
N ARG A 620 -22.53 -15.41 -19.76
CA ARG A 620 -22.14 -16.31 -18.67
C ARG A 620 -20.64 -16.29 -18.43
N TYR A 621 -19.86 -16.43 -19.49
CA TYR A 621 -18.39 -16.46 -19.38
C TYR A 621 -17.84 -15.17 -18.74
N ARG A 622 -18.37 -14.02 -19.15
CA ARG A 622 -17.97 -12.70 -18.64
C ARG A 622 -18.51 -12.45 -17.23
N ALA A 623 -19.77 -12.77 -16.96
CA ALA A 623 -20.38 -12.66 -15.64
C ALA A 623 -19.57 -13.45 -14.61
N ARG A 624 -19.17 -14.69 -14.92
CA ARG A 624 -18.26 -15.49 -14.08
C ARG A 624 -16.93 -14.80 -13.81
N ALA A 625 -16.39 -14.05 -14.78
CA ALA A 625 -15.17 -13.30 -14.56
C ALA A 625 -15.35 -12.16 -13.53
N TYR A 626 -16.48 -11.45 -13.56
CA TYR A 626 -16.81 -10.45 -12.53
C TYR A 626 -17.14 -11.11 -11.19
N PHE A 627 -17.83 -12.24 -11.20
CA PHE A 627 -18.11 -13.01 -9.99
C PHE A 627 -16.82 -13.37 -9.26
N PHE A 628 -15.85 -13.99 -9.93
CA PHE A 628 -14.58 -14.37 -9.30
C PHE A 628 -13.71 -13.16 -8.90
N LYS A 629 -13.82 -12.02 -9.59
CA LYS A 629 -13.20 -10.77 -9.14
C LYS A 629 -13.88 -10.20 -7.88
N ALA A 630 -15.20 -10.30 -7.79
CA ALA A 630 -16.00 -9.76 -6.68
C ALA A 630 -15.97 -10.66 -5.44
N ASP A 631 -15.98 -11.97 -5.62
CA ASP A 631 -15.81 -12.98 -4.57
C ASP A 631 -14.34 -13.11 -4.18
N HIS A 632 -13.73 -11.97 -3.84
CA HIS A 632 -12.32 -11.81 -3.53
C HIS A 632 -11.87 -12.54 -2.24
N ASN A 633 -12.80 -13.14 -1.49
CA ASN A 633 -12.57 -13.94 -0.28
C ASN A 633 -13.03 -15.39 -0.42
N GLY A 634 -13.57 -15.80 -1.59
CA GLY A 634 -13.69 -17.20 -1.98
C GLY A 634 -14.86 -17.90 -1.32
N THR A 635 -15.86 -17.12 -0.92
CA THR A 635 -17.06 -17.61 -0.23
C THR A 635 -18.03 -18.33 -1.16
N GLY A 636 -17.84 -18.21 -2.48
CA GLY A 636 -18.82 -18.65 -3.48
C GLY A 636 -20.11 -17.83 -3.45
N LEU A 637 -20.12 -16.68 -2.77
CA LEU A 637 -21.29 -15.84 -2.56
C LEU A 637 -20.96 -14.35 -2.71
N ILE A 638 -21.84 -13.62 -3.36
CA ILE A 638 -21.79 -12.16 -3.50
C ILE A 638 -22.82 -11.53 -2.58
N ASP A 639 -22.34 -10.93 -1.49
CA ASP A 639 -23.15 -10.11 -0.58
C ASP A 639 -23.41 -8.70 -1.14
N LYS A 640 -24.27 -7.92 -0.47
CA LYS A 640 -24.63 -6.56 -0.90
C LYS A 640 -23.38 -5.67 -1.14
N PRO A 641 -22.40 -5.58 -0.22
CA PRO A 641 -21.18 -4.78 -0.47
C PRO A 641 -20.38 -5.23 -1.69
N LYS A 642 -20.26 -6.53 -1.97
CA LYS A 642 -19.57 -7.03 -3.17
C LYS A 642 -20.37 -6.70 -4.43
N ALA A 643 -21.69 -6.87 -4.42
CA ALA A 643 -22.58 -6.51 -5.53
C ALA A 643 -22.51 -5.01 -5.85
N TRP A 644 -22.47 -4.16 -4.82
CA TRP A 644 -22.34 -2.70 -5.00
C TRP A 644 -21.05 -2.33 -5.74
N ARG A 645 -19.92 -2.97 -5.41
CA ARG A 645 -18.65 -2.71 -6.11
C ARG A 645 -18.67 -3.18 -7.56
N VAL A 646 -19.37 -4.27 -7.86
CA VAL A 646 -19.61 -4.71 -9.25
C VAL A 646 -20.41 -3.64 -9.99
N ASN A 647 -21.49 -3.15 -9.36
CA ASN A 647 -22.36 -2.11 -9.91
C ASN A 647 -21.58 -0.82 -10.22
N GLU A 648 -20.77 -0.33 -9.27
CA GLU A 648 -19.88 0.83 -9.49
C GLU A 648 -18.84 0.59 -10.59
N ARG A 649 -18.26 -0.62 -10.65
CA ARG A 649 -17.29 -0.99 -11.67
C ARG A 649 -17.92 -0.99 -13.06
N LEU A 650 -19.08 -1.61 -13.23
CA LEU A 650 -19.78 -1.64 -14.52
C LEU A 650 -20.19 -0.24 -14.97
N ALA A 651 -20.72 0.57 -14.04
CA ALA A 651 -21.02 1.97 -14.28
C ALA A 651 -19.78 2.74 -14.77
N ALA A 652 -18.63 2.57 -14.11
CA ALA A 652 -17.38 3.24 -14.48
C ALA A 652 -16.87 2.81 -15.86
N GLU A 653 -16.93 1.51 -16.18
CA GLU A 653 -16.48 0.97 -17.47
C GLU A 653 -17.38 1.41 -18.63
N LEU A 654 -18.70 1.43 -18.40
CA LEU A 654 -19.69 1.79 -19.41
C LEU A 654 -19.99 3.29 -19.48
N ARG A 655 -19.49 4.08 -18.52
CA ARG A 655 -19.83 5.50 -18.33
C ARG A 655 -21.33 5.74 -18.16
N ALA A 656 -21.98 4.87 -17.40
CA ALA A 656 -23.38 4.96 -17.06
C ALA A 656 -23.56 5.22 -15.58
N ARG A 657 -24.77 5.59 -15.16
CA ARG A 657 -25.11 5.66 -13.73
C ARG A 657 -25.22 4.25 -13.15
N PRO A 658 -24.66 4.00 -11.95
CA PRO A 658 -24.89 2.75 -11.24
C PRO A 658 -26.35 2.65 -10.81
N LEU A 659 -26.86 1.42 -10.65
CA LEU A 659 -28.15 1.20 -9.99
C LEU A 659 -28.13 1.85 -8.59
N SER A 660 -29.23 2.44 -8.17
CA SER A 660 -29.37 2.95 -6.81
C SER A 660 -29.34 1.82 -5.78
N ASP A 661 -29.05 2.16 -4.51
CA ASP A 661 -29.01 1.16 -3.43
C ASP A 661 -30.33 0.40 -3.29
N SER A 662 -31.46 1.08 -3.49
CA SER A 662 -32.79 0.49 -3.41
C SER A 662 -33.07 -0.46 -4.59
N GLU A 663 -32.69 -0.09 -5.81
CA GLU A 663 -32.80 -0.93 -7.00
C GLU A 663 -31.93 -2.17 -6.88
N LEU A 664 -30.66 -2.02 -6.50
CA LEU A 664 -29.74 -3.14 -6.34
C LEU A 664 -30.24 -4.12 -5.29
N VAL A 665 -30.66 -3.63 -4.11
CA VAL A 665 -31.20 -4.48 -3.04
C VAL A 665 -32.49 -5.19 -3.47
N LYS A 666 -33.35 -4.52 -4.24
CA LYS A 666 -34.58 -5.11 -4.78
C LYS A 666 -34.25 -6.28 -5.71
N GLU A 667 -33.33 -6.10 -6.66
CA GLU A 667 -32.94 -7.15 -7.60
C GLU A 667 -32.22 -8.30 -6.89
N MET A 668 -31.32 -8.00 -5.95
CA MET A 668 -30.68 -9.04 -5.14
C MET A 668 -31.70 -9.87 -4.34
N ARG A 669 -32.76 -9.27 -3.79
CA ARG A 669 -33.80 -10.02 -3.08
C ARG A 669 -34.61 -10.90 -4.03
N ARG A 670 -34.91 -10.39 -5.23
CA ARG A 670 -35.64 -11.12 -6.27
C ARG A 670 -34.87 -12.37 -6.72
N LEU A 671 -33.55 -12.24 -6.86
CA LEU A 671 -32.67 -13.28 -7.38
C LEU A 671 -32.08 -14.20 -6.31
N SER A 672 -32.18 -13.85 -5.03
CA SER A 672 -31.55 -14.65 -3.98
C SER A 672 -32.20 -16.04 -3.91
N PRO A 673 -31.42 -17.12 -4.11
CA PRO A 673 -31.97 -18.48 -4.12
C PRO A 673 -32.44 -18.91 -2.73
N TYR A 674 -32.07 -18.15 -1.68
CA TYR A 674 -32.26 -18.53 -0.29
C TYR A 674 -33.56 -18.04 0.36
N ASN A 675 -34.40 -17.26 -0.34
CA ASN A 675 -35.76 -16.78 0.00
C ASN A 675 -36.27 -16.96 1.48
N GLY A 676 -35.41 -16.70 2.48
CA GLY A 676 -35.67 -16.92 3.90
C GLY A 676 -35.64 -18.35 4.48
N GLN A 677 -35.25 -19.43 3.78
CA GLN A 677 -35.23 -20.81 4.34
C GLN A 677 -34.00 -21.64 3.92
N LEU A 678 -33.37 -22.33 4.89
CA LEU A 678 -32.26 -23.29 4.66
C LEU A 678 -32.80 -24.66 4.18
N PRO A 679 -32.02 -25.45 3.42
CA PRO A 679 -32.21 -26.90 3.35
C PRO A 679 -31.84 -27.52 4.70
N GLU A 680 -32.69 -28.40 5.25
CA GLU A 680 -32.33 -29.16 6.44
C GLU A 680 -31.11 -30.05 6.17
N PRO A 681 -30.12 -30.10 7.08
CA PRO A 681 -29.07 -31.10 6.98
C PRO A 681 -29.69 -32.48 7.20
N ALA A 682 -29.55 -33.38 6.21
CA ALA A 682 -29.80 -34.78 6.43
C ALA A 682 -28.88 -35.28 7.55
N SER A 683 -29.47 -35.67 8.68
CA SER A 683 -28.86 -36.29 9.86
C SER A 683 -27.98 -35.42 10.75
N ALA A 684 -28.57 -34.84 11.80
CA ALA A 684 -27.89 -34.62 13.08
C ALA A 684 -28.90 -34.92 14.23
N PRO A 685 -28.47 -35.55 15.33
CA PRO A 685 -29.36 -36.06 16.38
C PRO A 685 -29.95 -34.92 17.22
N GLU A 686 -31.20 -35.08 17.65
CA GLU A 686 -31.92 -34.08 18.45
C GLU A 686 -31.20 -33.76 19.78
N PRO A 687 -31.07 -32.48 20.15
CA PRO A 687 -30.61 -32.11 21.48
C PRO A 687 -31.78 -32.09 22.46
N SER A 688 -31.60 -32.80 23.58
CA SER A 688 -32.51 -32.81 24.72
C SER A 688 -32.58 -31.45 25.43
N GLY A 689 -33.78 -30.85 25.42
CA GLY A 689 -34.40 -30.11 26.51
C GLY A 689 -33.80 -28.78 27.00
N ASP A 690 -34.44 -27.66 26.66
CA ASP A 690 -34.80 -26.56 27.59
C ASP A 690 -35.77 -25.55 26.91
N PRO A 691 -37.04 -25.37 27.33
CA PRO A 691 -38.03 -24.55 26.64
C PRO A 691 -38.01 -23.07 27.11
N GLY A 692 -36.83 -22.45 27.13
CA GLY A 692 -36.62 -21.15 27.80
C GLY A 692 -35.84 -20.06 27.08
N LYS A 693 -35.40 -20.26 25.82
CA LYS A 693 -34.72 -19.20 25.04
C LYS A 693 -35.46 -18.90 23.76
N ALA A 694 -35.99 -17.68 23.67
CA ALA A 694 -36.59 -17.13 22.46
C ALA A 694 -35.63 -17.31 21.27
N LYS A 695 -36.16 -17.87 20.17
CA LYS A 695 -35.50 -17.95 18.87
C LYS A 695 -35.22 -16.53 18.38
N GLU A 696 -34.02 -16.03 18.63
CA GLU A 696 -33.49 -14.90 17.88
C GLU A 696 -33.31 -15.39 16.43
N GLN A 697 -34.25 -15.01 15.55
CA GLN A 697 -34.21 -15.33 14.14
C GLN A 697 -32.94 -14.73 13.54
N ARG A 698 -31.92 -15.57 13.34
CA ARG A 698 -30.65 -15.21 12.69
C ARG A 698 -30.99 -14.79 11.24
N LYS A 699 -31.10 -13.47 10.98
CA LYS A 699 -31.36 -12.92 9.65
C LYS A 699 -30.35 -13.51 8.65
N VAL A 700 -30.85 -14.21 7.63
CA VAL A 700 -30.02 -14.70 6.53
C VAL A 700 -29.43 -13.49 5.80
N PRO A 701 -28.10 -13.41 5.61
CA PRO A 701 -27.49 -12.32 4.86
C PRO A 701 -27.91 -12.41 3.38
N LEU A 702 -28.34 -11.29 2.81
CA LEU A 702 -28.70 -11.18 1.40
C LEU A 702 -27.46 -11.45 0.54
N ALA A 703 -27.45 -12.58 -0.18
CA ALA A 703 -26.34 -13.02 -1.00
C ALA A 703 -26.82 -13.75 -2.27
N LEU A 704 -25.98 -13.74 -3.29
CA LEU A 704 -26.17 -14.41 -4.58
C LEU A 704 -25.07 -15.45 -4.80
N ASP A 705 -25.44 -16.61 -5.31
CA ASP A 705 -24.49 -17.58 -5.87
C ASP A 705 -24.10 -17.20 -7.31
N GLU A 706 -23.30 -18.04 -7.95
CA GLU A 706 -22.74 -17.78 -9.28
C GLU A 706 -23.81 -17.68 -10.38
N GLU A 707 -24.85 -18.53 -10.32
CA GLU A 707 -25.94 -18.56 -11.30
C GLU A 707 -26.87 -17.35 -11.13
N SER A 708 -27.26 -17.04 -9.90
CA SER A 708 -28.09 -15.87 -9.59
C SER A 708 -27.37 -14.55 -9.90
N PHE A 709 -26.04 -14.54 -9.78
CA PHE A 709 -25.22 -13.38 -10.16
C PHE A 709 -25.15 -13.17 -11.67
N GLU A 710 -25.23 -14.22 -12.50
CA GLU A 710 -25.31 -14.09 -13.97
C GLU A 710 -26.52 -13.23 -14.38
N GLU A 711 -27.67 -13.49 -13.76
CA GLU A 711 -28.89 -12.69 -13.98
C GLU A 711 -28.75 -11.25 -13.49
N LEU A 712 -28.19 -11.05 -12.28
CA LEU A 712 -27.92 -9.70 -11.78
C LEU A 712 -26.98 -8.93 -12.71
N PHE A 713 -25.94 -9.59 -13.21
CA PHE A 713 -24.97 -9.01 -14.13
C PHE A 713 -25.65 -8.55 -15.43
N ALA A 714 -26.53 -9.38 -16.01
CA ALA A 714 -27.31 -9.00 -17.18
C ALA A 714 -28.19 -7.77 -16.93
N ILE A 715 -28.87 -7.71 -15.78
CA ILE A 715 -29.70 -6.56 -15.39
C ILE A 715 -28.87 -5.28 -15.28
N MET A 716 -27.70 -5.35 -14.65
CA MET A 716 -26.79 -4.21 -14.53
C MET A 716 -26.32 -3.71 -15.91
N LEU A 717 -26.01 -4.63 -16.85
CA LEU A 717 -25.64 -4.26 -18.21
C LEU A 717 -26.79 -3.58 -18.97
N SER A 718 -28.00 -4.15 -18.90
CA SER A 718 -29.17 -3.56 -19.55
C SER A 718 -29.48 -2.17 -19.01
N ALA A 719 -29.50 -2.01 -17.68
CA ALA A 719 -29.76 -0.72 -17.04
C ALA A 719 -28.71 0.34 -17.43
N ALA A 720 -27.42 -0.04 -17.50
CA ALA A 720 -26.37 0.87 -17.93
C ALA A 720 -26.52 1.30 -19.40
N LEU A 721 -26.93 0.39 -20.28
CA LEU A 721 -27.16 0.72 -21.69
C LEU A 721 -28.40 1.61 -21.88
N GLU A 722 -29.48 1.37 -21.14
CA GLU A 722 -30.68 2.21 -21.14
C GLU A 722 -30.39 3.64 -20.64
N ASP A 723 -29.53 3.78 -19.64
CA ASP A 723 -29.06 5.08 -19.15
C ASP A 723 -28.29 5.84 -20.23
N LEU A 724 -27.35 5.17 -20.92
CA LEU A 724 -26.60 5.77 -22.04
C LEU A 724 -27.51 6.22 -23.19
N GLU A 725 -28.54 5.44 -23.52
CA GLU A 725 -29.51 5.77 -24.57
C GLU A 725 -30.34 7.00 -24.19
N ARG A 726 -30.77 7.10 -22.93
CA ARG A 726 -31.49 8.26 -22.39
C ARG A 726 -30.64 9.52 -22.42
N ASP A 727 -29.40 9.44 -21.94
CA ASP A 727 -28.44 10.55 -22.00
C ASP A 727 -28.18 11.03 -23.44
N CYS A 728 -28.15 10.11 -24.41
CA CYS A 728 -28.02 10.45 -25.82
C CYS A 728 -29.26 11.15 -26.39
N LEU A 729 -30.45 10.79 -25.93
CA LEU A 729 -31.71 11.44 -26.30
C LEU A 729 -31.85 12.81 -25.66
N GLU A 730 -31.42 13.00 -24.41
CA GLU A 730 -31.48 14.29 -23.71
C GLU A 730 -30.47 15.32 -24.26
N LYS A 731 -29.33 14.85 -24.81
CA LYS A 731 -28.31 15.71 -25.45
C LYS A 731 -28.64 16.09 -26.90
N ARG A 732 -29.58 15.41 -27.54
CA ARG A 732 -30.05 15.68 -28.92
C ARG A 732 -31.26 16.60 -28.90
#